data_AF-A0A9P7L0B9-F1
#
_entry.id   AF-A0A9P7L0B9-F1
#
_cell.length_a   1.000
_cell.length_b   1.000
_cell.length_c   1.000
_cell.angle_alpha   90.00
_cell.angle_beta   90.00
_cell.angle_gamma   90.00
#
_symmetry.space_group_name_H-M   'P 1'
#
loop_
_entity.id
_entity.type
_entity.pdbx_description
1 polymer ?
#
loop_
_entity_poly.entity_id
_entity_poly.type
_entity_poly.pdbx_seq_one_letter_code
_entity_poly.pdbx_strand_id
1 'polypeptide(L)'
;MLRSVGRPYVCCRCLPNCPDGLRSSFSTPLQSSSGRYNYATSTRNRPRSAFGKTNIPTSLPKTSPAVDKRPIRQRLQEWVAINDPDREVTPIVPDLTFWNTVTNSNTRPQSTGSYELDNFKSDSVSMVGPDENYSKEDAEVAIVGHKSHAPGDLVEMKQPGSRTPLFAINLGFFGQRYHFYTNTGRWVISMGFSALFSVSKFAAAKELQPILSLIPHNATADEYEELRKQDQGPGRDVGAHLINKMKKFMLEADEAFQTSLNNLDRARSLVSDGRKTKYLSLFELADLLLPNSLKTGTQFPPAALYAVHTALLRNDFIFRPLSPSTDCHRKDHLFEIFPYQDFMMINRVTLMIREYIHLMAKTSENMTSSDMSETSFGTFILKARQIVLANREKRSWTPYGILAPTKGVTLETGEWSRKHIEFIRFLEWWASYDLFEDSSHFHADGSLILRALDLYEGADLNQSCAWTFLQELGIIPPWEIPSRYKVRFPEVKIQSGGGLIRETPVNIEDSTRPDVAEDARRDWADAPVFCIDAPSTILIDDGISLERTDKPDEFWIHVHTADPASGIRPNSELGRFLELIPENIYLPGHFQAMLPNDLGLDNSGDYKSGSLVEQYSLADGRPALTFSARLNENGDLLDYKIEPGTLHNVKYLDPRDVAEFCNEPPPPPVSDQTLVVGEPPNKLDMAPNRPLMSAKELDDRSKEDLLILHRLSQALRKRRLEKGAWPVFLPGASVTVAFEDVPMEQTEGTKVLPADPYIKVGYDAFNGASVVSNTMVLAGEIAARWSSDRKIPLPYRRDAHSQANKTKLLEYATKELYPLLKKGIAPSGAQRQELTRLTGGIEMSTEPGPYFMLGLDMYTKATSPLRRFSDLIVHWQIHAALAHERQVNRRLDPKTDDLNDILPFTEETLPNTLSLLRMRERMARTVSRGTQEWMLMAVVRAWQFEGTAPKRMSFTVDARWKQGVSGRVDLFDMPALLSADGIDGLVLIKNIKVGDKFDVELANVNVHARSMFVKALKHYPNTRAELHRR
;
A
#
# COMPACT_ATOMS: atom_id res chain seq x y z
N MET A 1 -30.98 8.59 8.78
CA MET A 1 -32.09 8.94 9.70
C MET A 1 -32.13 7.92 10.82
N LEU A 2 -31.73 8.31 12.03
CA LEU A 2 -32.14 7.77 13.34
C LEU A 2 -31.23 8.46 14.38
N ARG A 3 -31.55 9.71 14.69
CA ARG A 3 -31.10 10.38 15.92
C ARG A 3 -32.29 11.19 16.47
N SER A 4 -32.41 11.16 17.79
CA SER A 4 -33.31 11.94 18.64
C SER A 4 -34.80 11.54 18.69
N VAL A 5 -35.16 10.81 19.74
CA VAL A 5 -36.40 11.11 20.46
C VAL A 5 -36.00 11.35 21.91
N GLY A 6 -35.91 12.63 22.29
CA GLY A 6 -35.58 13.08 23.64
C GLY A 6 -36.75 12.90 24.61
N ARG A 7 -37.19 11.66 24.83
CA ARG A 7 -38.12 11.34 25.92
C ARG A 7 -37.48 10.32 26.86
N PRO A 8 -37.53 10.53 28.18
CA PRO A 8 -37.15 9.49 29.12
C PRO A 8 -38.08 8.29 28.95
N TYR A 9 -37.51 7.09 28.98
CA TYR A 9 -38.24 5.84 28.92
C TYR A 9 -39.18 5.73 30.13
N VAL A 10 -40.50 5.69 29.88
CA VAL A 10 -41.51 5.40 30.90
C VAL A 10 -41.89 3.93 30.76
N CYS A 11 -41.58 3.11 31.76
CA CYS A 11 -41.92 1.69 31.70
C CYS A 11 -43.45 1.49 31.76
N CYS A 12 -43.94 0.36 31.23
CA CYS A 12 -45.38 0.07 31.14
C CYS A 12 -46.12 0.08 32.50
N ARG A 13 -45.40 -0.07 33.62
CA ARG A 13 -45.99 0.01 34.97
C ARG A 13 -46.24 1.45 35.45
N CYS A 14 -45.58 2.45 34.88
CA CYS A 14 -45.67 3.86 35.31
C CYS A 14 -46.67 4.69 34.49
N LEU A 15 -47.14 4.16 33.34
CA LEU A 15 -48.12 4.80 32.46
C LEU A 15 -49.48 5.15 33.12
N PRO A 16 -50.02 4.38 34.09
CA PRO A 16 -51.31 4.70 34.71
C PRO A 16 -51.28 5.88 35.68
N ASN A 17 -50.10 6.33 36.13
CA ASN A 17 -49.95 7.32 37.20
C ASN A 17 -49.53 8.71 36.70
N CYS A 18 -49.62 8.98 35.39
CA CYS A 18 -49.22 10.27 34.83
C CYS A 18 -50.36 11.30 35.00
N PRO A 19 -50.18 12.41 35.76
CA PRO A 19 -51.30 13.28 36.15
C PRO A 19 -51.86 14.19 35.06
N ASP A 20 -51.14 14.40 33.95
CA ASP A 20 -51.51 15.38 32.93
C ASP A 20 -51.92 14.72 31.61
N GLY A 21 -53.23 14.74 31.35
CA GLY A 21 -53.83 14.35 30.08
C GLY A 21 -53.52 15.38 28.99
N LEU A 22 -52.70 15.02 28.00
CA LEU A 22 -52.42 15.87 26.85
C LEU A 22 -53.51 15.73 25.78
N ARG A 23 -54.47 16.67 25.80
CA ARG A 23 -55.23 17.09 24.60
C ARG A 23 -54.30 17.87 23.67
N SER A 24 -54.31 17.59 22.37
CA SER A 24 -53.81 18.54 21.36
C SER A 24 -54.85 18.77 20.27
N SER A 25 -55.33 20.01 20.23
CA SER A 25 -56.13 20.63 19.18
C SER A 25 -55.28 20.93 17.95
N PHE A 26 -55.65 20.41 16.78
CA PHE A 26 -55.55 21.12 15.49
C PHE A 26 -56.58 20.51 14.51
N SER A 27 -57.41 21.38 13.95
CA SER A 27 -58.51 21.06 13.04
C SER A 27 -58.33 21.82 11.71
N THR A 28 -58.13 21.09 10.61
CA THR A 28 -58.78 21.35 9.31
C THR A 28 -58.64 20.12 8.40
N PRO A 29 -59.68 19.76 7.62
CA PRO A 29 -59.76 18.45 6.97
C PRO A 29 -59.27 18.51 5.52
N LEU A 30 -58.39 17.57 5.14
CA LEU A 30 -58.08 17.28 3.73
C LEU A 30 -58.57 15.88 3.38
N GLN A 31 -59.29 15.85 2.26
CA GLN A 31 -60.11 14.76 1.76
C GLN A 31 -59.40 13.42 1.68
N SER A 32 -60.13 12.37 2.05
CA SER A 32 -59.77 10.97 1.86
C SER A 32 -59.70 10.61 0.39
N SER A 33 -58.50 10.27 -0.11
CA SER A 33 -58.34 9.32 -1.20
C SER A 33 -57.68 8.07 -0.64
N SER A 34 -58.48 7.01 -0.57
CA SER A 34 -58.09 5.67 -0.15
C SER A 34 -57.09 5.06 -1.14
N GLY A 35 -55.79 5.14 -0.84
CA GLY A 35 -54.75 4.38 -1.50
C GLY A 35 -53.94 3.62 -0.46
N ARG A 36 -54.27 2.34 -0.23
CA ARG A 36 -53.45 1.44 0.59
C ARG A 36 -52.11 1.21 -0.12
N TYR A 37 -51.06 1.91 0.31
CA TYR A 37 -49.69 1.48 0.05
C TYR A 37 -49.37 0.32 1.00
N ASN A 38 -49.62 -0.90 0.53
CA ASN A 38 -49.11 -2.10 1.15
C ASN A 38 -47.59 -2.19 0.88
N TYR A 39 -46.79 -2.18 1.93
CA TYR A 39 -45.39 -2.60 1.87
C TYR A 39 -45.35 -4.07 1.44
N ALA A 40 -44.71 -4.35 0.30
CA ALA A 40 -44.55 -5.71 -0.22
C ALA A 40 -43.43 -6.43 0.54
N THR A 41 -43.78 -7.16 1.60
CA THR A 41 -42.99 -8.32 2.03
C THR A 41 -43.28 -9.47 1.08
N SER A 42 -42.29 -9.83 0.27
CA SER A 42 -42.30 -11.04 -0.56
C SER A 42 -42.53 -12.29 0.30
N THR A 43 -43.70 -12.91 0.18
CA THR A 43 -43.95 -14.30 0.58
C THR A 43 -44.14 -15.13 -0.69
N ARG A 44 -43.10 -15.84 -1.13
CA ARG A 44 -43.24 -16.94 -2.11
C ARG A 44 -43.91 -18.13 -1.43
N ASN A 45 -45.03 -18.56 -1.98
CA ASN A 45 -45.62 -19.89 -1.75
C ASN A 45 -44.79 -20.95 -2.51
N ARG A 46 -43.81 -21.55 -1.84
CA ARG A 46 -43.64 -23.01 -1.83
C ARG A 46 -44.07 -23.46 -0.43
N PRO A 47 -44.64 -24.66 -0.23
CA PRO A 47 -45.07 -25.09 1.09
C PRO A 47 -43.83 -25.41 1.95
N ARG A 48 -43.15 -24.36 2.41
CA ARG A 48 -42.26 -24.43 3.57
C ARG A 48 -43.17 -24.31 4.78
N SER A 49 -43.23 -25.37 5.57
CA SER A 49 -43.86 -25.40 6.89
C SER A 49 -43.56 -24.09 7.63
N ALA A 50 -44.61 -23.35 7.98
CA ALA A 50 -44.50 -22.09 8.68
C ALA A 50 -43.71 -22.27 9.98
N PHE A 51 -42.48 -21.74 10.02
CA PHE A 51 -41.70 -21.70 11.25
C PHE A 51 -42.42 -20.78 12.26
N GLY A 52 -42.80 -21.33 13.41
CA GLY A 52 -43.10 -20.54 14.61
C GLY A 52 -44.55 -20.14 14.90
N LYS A 53 -45.56 -20.57 14.11
CA LYS A 53 -46.98 -20.38 14.50
C LYS A 53 -47.67 -21.66 15.01
N THR A 54 -47.22 -22.84 14.61
CA THR A 54 -47.81 -24.12 15.03
C THR A 54 -47.30 -24.62 16.38
N ASN A 55 -46.22 -24.04 16.92
CA ASN A 55 -45.57 -24.47 18.17
C ASN A 55 -45.67 -23.45 19.30
N ILE A 56 -46.59 -22.49 19.24
CA ILE A 56 -46.93 -21.68 20.42
C ILE A 56 -47.98 -22.49 21.20
N PRO A 57 -47.66 -23.00 22.41
CA PRO A 57 -48.62 -23.77 23.18
C PRO A 57 -49.79 -22.85 23.55
N THR A 58 -51.00 -23.15 23.05
CA THR A 58 -52.23 -22.46 23.43
C THR A 58 -52.75 -22.87 24.81
N SER A 59 -52.03 -23.76 25.51
CA SER A 59 -52.27 -24.09 26.91
C SER A 59 -50.97 -24.42 27.65
N LEU A 60 -50.92 -24.12 28.95
CA LEU A 60 -49.84 -24.56 29.84
C LEU A 60 -49.78 -26.10 29.85
N PRO A 61 -48.58 -26.71 29.76
CA PRO A 61 -48.47 -28.17 29.69
C PRO A 61 -48.94 -28.80 31.01
N LYS A 62 -49.89 -29.73 30.90
CA LYS A 62 -50.26 -30.64 31.99
C LYS A 62 -49.15 -31.68 32.17
N THR A 63 -48.62 -31.74 33.40
CA THR A 63 -47.82 -32.82 34.01
C THR A 63 -46.63 -33.36 33.19
N SER A 64 -45.43 -33.06 33.68
CA SER A 64 -44.13 -33.52 33.20
C SER A 64 -44.04 -35.06 33.07
N PRO A 65 -43.55 -35.60 31.94
CA PRO A 65 -42.86 -36.89 31.95
C PRO A 65 -41.42 -36.68 32.46
N ALA A 66 -40.82 -37.75 32.98
CA ALA A 66 -39.55 -37.78 33.69
C ALA A 66 -38.46 -36.88 33.06
N VAL A 67 -37.79 -36.09 33.90
CA VAL A 67 -36.70 -35.20 33.50
C VAL A 67 -35.56 -36.04 32.93
N ASP A 68 -35.40 -36.02 31.61
CA ASP A 68 -34.21 -36.54 30.93
C ASP A 68 -32.98 -35.76 31.43
N LYS A 69 -32.14 -36.44 32.22
CA LYS A 69 -30.95 -35.91 32.90
C LYS A 69 -29.76 -35.67 31.97
N ARG A 70 -29.87 -36.01 30.68
CA ARG A 70 -28.78 -35.79 29.71
C ARG A 70 -28.59 -34.28 29.45
N PRO A 71 -27.35 -33.82 29.20
CA PRO A 71 -27.08 -32.43 28.88
C PRO A 71 -27.96 -31.95 27.72
N ILE A 72 -28.46 -30.71 27.82
CA ILE A 72 -29.30 -30.06 26.79
C ILE A 72 -28.71 -30.22 25.38
N ARG A 73 -27.38 -30.19 25.25
CA ARG A 73 -26.66 -30.33 23.98
C ARG A 73 -26.85 -31.69 23.33
N GLN A 74 -26.80 -32.78 24.10
CA GLN A 74 -27.04 -34.14 23.60
C GLN A 74 -28.50 -34.34 23.21
N ARG A 75 -29.42 -33.79 24.00
CA ARG A 75 -30.86 -33.84 23.72
C ARG A 75 -31.21 -33.07 22.43
N LEU A 76 -30.56 -31.93 22.20
CA LEU A 76 -30.68 -31.17 20.96
C LEU A 76 -30.07 -31.92 19.77
N GLN A 77 -28.92 -32.57 19.94
CA GLN A 77 -28.29 -33.38 18.88
C GLN A 77 -29.16 -34.57 18.46
N GLU A 78 -29.71 -35.32 19.42
CA GLU A 78 -30.67 -36.39 19.11
C GLU A 78 -31.95 -35.85 18.50
N TRP A 79 -32.49 -34.74 19.01
CA TRP A 79 -33.69 -34.14 18.44
C TRP A 79 -33.46 -33.70 16.99
N VAL A 80 -32.31 -33.10 16.68
CA VAL A 80 -31.92 -32.73 15.30
C VAL A 80 -31.73 -33.98 14.44
N ALA A 81 -31.06 -35.02 14.93
CA ALA A 81 -30.85 -36.27 14.20
C ALA A 81 -32.18 -37.00 13.89
N ILE A 82 -33.17 -36.91 14.78
CA ILE A 82 -34.48 -37.55 14.62
C ILE A 82 -35.43 -36.72 13.75
N ASN A 83 -35.39 -35.39 13.84
CA ASN A 83 -36.41 -34.52 13.23
C ASN A 83 -35.92 -33.75 11.99
N ASP A 84 -34.63 -33.78 11.69
CA ASP A 84 -34.04 -33.03 10.58
C ASP A 84 -32.78 -33.75 10.02
N PRO A 85 -32.88 -35.05 9.62
CA PRO A 85 -31.72 -35.85 9.21
C PRO A 85 -31.05 -35.35 7.91
N ASP A 86 -31.82 -34.67 7.05
CA ASP A 86 -31.36 -34.08 5.78
C ASP A 86 -31.06 -32.58 5.90
N ARG A 87 -30.95 -32.03 7.11
CA ARG A 87 -30.58 -30.62 7.27
C ARG A 87 -29.13 -30.46 6.86
N GLU A 88 -28.92 -30.03 5.62
CA GLU A 88 -27.81 -29.14 5.32
C GLU A 88 -27.97 -27.97 6.28
N VAL A 89 -27.18 -27.97 7.36
CA VAL A 89 -26.98 -26.79 8.18
C VAL A 89 -26.40 -25.76 7.21
N THR A 90 -27.27 -24.96 6.59
CA THR A 90 -26.82 -23.81 5.82
C THR A 90 -26.11 -22.97 6.85
N PRO A 91 -24.76 -22.87 6.80
CA PRO A 91 -24.05 -22.08 7.77
C PRO A 91 -24.68 -20.69 7.67
N ILE A 92 -25.09 -20.12 8.81
CA ILE A 92 -25.37 -18.70 8.81
C ILE A 92 -24.04 -18.08 8.39
N VAL A 93 -24.00 -17.53 7.17
CA VAL A 93 -22.80 -16.89 6.63
C VAL A 93 -22.32 -15.93 7.71
N PRO A 94 -21.09 -16.08 8.23
CA PRO A 94 -20.59 -15.19 9.25
C PRO A 94 -20.70 -13.75 8.76
N ASP A 95 -21.27 -12.86 9.59
CA ASP A 95 -21.49 -11.44 9.24
C ASP A 95 -20.14 -10.71 8.94
N LEU A 96 -19.04 -11.27 9.46
CA LEU A 96 -17.65 -10.91 9.19
C LEU A 96 -16.89 -12.16 8.75
N THR A 97 -16.40 -12.17 7.52
CA THR A 97 -15.46 -13.19 7.07
C THR A 97 -14.06 -12.81 7.53
N PHE A 98 -13.22 -13.82 7.77
CA PHE A 98 -11.88 -13.70 8.33
C PHE A 98 -10.97 -12.70 7.59
N TRP A 99 -11.24 -12.40 6.32
CA TRP A 99 -10.41 -11.55 5.46
C TRP A 99 -11.11 -10.87 4.26
N ASN A 100 -12.44 -11.02 4.07
CA ASN A 100 -13.09 -10.39 2.92
C ASN A 100 -13.36 -8.90 3.19
N THR A 101 -13.32 -8.09 2.14
CA THR A 101 -13.47 -6.63 2.23
C THR A 101 -14.93 -6.18 2.34
N VAL A 102 -15.89 -7.01 1.93
CA VAL A 102 -17.30 -6.63 1.90
C VAL A 102 -18.04 -7.17 3.13
N THR A 103 -18.68 -6.27 3.88
CA THR A 103 -19.51 -6.61 5.04
C THR A 103 -20.96 -6.17 4.80
N ASN A 104 -21.93 -6.96 5.25
CA ASN A 104 -23.34 -6.57 5.16
C ASN A 104 -23.68 -5.54 6.26
N SER A 105 -23.39 -4.27 5.98
CA SER A 105 -23.63 -3.13 6.89
C SER A 105 -25.02 -2.48 6.72
N ASN A 106 -25.77 -2.86 5.67
CA ASN A 106 -27.05 -2.23 5.32
C ASN A 106 -28.27 -2.88 5.98
N THR A 107 -28.29 -4.21 6.08
CA THR A 107 -29.48 -4.95 6.58
C THR A 107 -29.37 -5.36 8.04
N ARG A 108 -28.19 -5.27 8.63
CA ARG A 108 -27.96 -5.52 10.06
C ARG A 108 -27.12 -4.40 10.64
N PRO A 109 -27.61 -3.67 11.68
CA PRO A 109 -26.74 -2.78 12.43
C PRO A 109 -25.63 -3.65 13.04
N GLN A 110 -24.41 -3.48 12.55
CA GLN A 110 -23.22 -4.09 13.16
C GLN A 110 -23.24 -3.68 14.64
N SER A 111 -23.34 -4.67 15.53
CA SER A 111 -23.39 -4.37 16.95
C SER A 111 -22.07 -3.67 17.29
N THR A 112 -22.13 -2.58 18.05
CA THR A 112 -20.95 -1.91 18.61
C THR A 112 -20.27 -2.76 19.70
N GLY A 113 -20.48 -4.09 19.68
CA GLY A 113 -19.83 -5.06 20.55
C GLY A 113 -18.33 -5.03 20.29
N SER A 114 -17.58 -4.47 21.24
CA SER A 114 -16.13 -4.23 21.14
C SER A 114 -15.23 -5.45 20.90
N TYR A 115 -15.76 -6.68 20.84
CA TYR A 115 -14.95 -7.90 20.74
C TYR A 115 -14.37 -8.12 19.34
N GLU A 116 -14.76 -7.30 18.38
CA GLU A 116 -14.33 -7.36 16.97
C GLU A 116 -13.35 -6.24 16.59
N LEU A 117 -13.05 -5.33 17.54
CA LEU A 117 -11.96 -4.38 17.39
C LEU A 117 -10.59 -5.08 17.40
N ASP A 118 -10.51 -6.37 17.71
CA ASP A 118 -9.26 -7.13 17.66
C ASP A 118 -8.71 -7.26 16.22
N ASN A 119 -9.59 -7.10 15.22
CA ASN A 119 -9.36 -7.37 13.80
C ASN A 119 -8.99 -6.11 12.99
N PHE A 120 -8.26 -5.16 13.57
CA PHE A 120 -7.74 -4.06 12.76
C PHE A 120 -6.84 -4.64 11.66
N LYS A 121 -7.20 -4.38 10.40
CA LYS A 121 -6.37 -4.71 9.23
C LYS A 121 -4.97 -4.16 9.51
N SER A 122 -3.99 -5.06 9.69
CA SER A 122 -2.61 -4.67 9.42
C SER A 122 -2.51 -4.63 7.92
N ASP A 123 -2.59 -3.45 7.31
CA ASP A 123 -2.12 -3.31 5.94
C ASP A 123 -0.67 -3.78 5.94
N SER A 124 -0.45 -4.93 5.30
CA SER A 124 0.83 -5.58 5.03
C SER A 124 2.02 -4.97 5.77
N VAL A 125 2.43 -5.58 6.89
CA VAL A 125 3.81 -5.42 7.39
C VAL A 125 4.71 -5.98 6.28
N SER A 126 5.21 -5.10 5.42
CA SER A 126 6.11 -5.47 4.32
C SER A 126 7.32 -6.20 4.90
N MET A 127 7.71 -7.30 4.26
CA MET A 127 8.97 -8.00 4.53
C MET A 127 10.18 -7.29 3.93
N VAL A 128 9.98 -6.24 3.13
CA VAL A 128 11.05 -5.55 2.41
C VAL A 128 11.05 -4.08 2.81
N GLY A 129 12.07 -3.71 3.58
CA GLY A 129 12.43 -2.35 3.96
C GLY A 129 12.11 -1.99 5.42
N PRO A 130 13.03 -1.34 6.17
CA PRO A 130 12.64 -0.62 7.36
C PRO A 130 11.58 0.43 6.97
N ASP A 131 10.39 0.34 7.57
CA ASP A 131 9.34 1.34 7.37
C ASP A 131 9.88 2.73 7.73
N GLU A 132 9.83 3.63 6.74
CA GLU A 132 10.15 5.06 6.87
C GLU A 132 9.10 5.73 7.80
N ASN A 133 9.48 6.13 9.02
CA ASN A 133 8.63 6.81 10.02
C ASN A 133 9.36 8.00 10.70
N TYR A 134 8.62 8.92 11.34
CA TYR A 134 8.97 10.35 11.53
C TYR A 134 9.48 10.83 12.91
N SER A 135 10.06 12.05 12.91
CA SER A 135 10.76 12.80 13.98
C SER A 135 9.92 13.66 14.95
N LYS A 136 10.62 14.15 15.99
CA LYS A 136 10.13 15.03 17.08
C LYS A 136 9.99 16.51 16.71
N GLU A 137 10.79 17.04 15.78
CA GLU A 137 10.77 18.47 15.37
C GLU A 137 9.50 18.79 14.57
N ASP A 138 9.03 17.81 13.81
CA ASP A 138 7.82 17.85 12.99
C ASP A 138 6.49 17.74 13.77
N ALA A 139 6.55 17.48 15.08
CA ALA A 139 5.39 17.41 15.96
C ALA A 139 4.91 18.81 16.42
N GLU A 140 5.50 19.88 15.88
CA GLU A 140 5.11 21.26 16.15
C GLU A 140 4.16 21.87 15.11
N VAL A 141 4.11 21.35 13.87
CA VAL A 141 3.43 22.05 12.76
C VAL A 141 1.99 21.55 12.46
N ALA A 142 1.66 20.28 12.73
CA ALA A 142 0.31 19.76 12.48
C ALA A 142 -0.27 19.07 13.72
N ILE A 143 -1.29 19.69 14.33
CA ILE A 143 -2.02 19.16 15.50
C ILE A 143 -2.85 17.91 15.13
N VAL A 144 -3.15 17.72 13.84
CA VAL A 144 -3.96 16.63 13.27
C VAL A 144 -3.15 15.90 12.18
N GLY A 145 -3.18 14.56 12.16
CA GLY A 145 -2.42 13.74 11.20
C GLY A 145 -2.94 12.30 11.08
N HIS A 146 -2.49 11.51 10.09
CA HIS A 146 -2.92 10.12 9.88
C HIS A 146 -2.12 9.07 10.69
N LYS A 147 -0.89 9.40 11.14
CA LYS A 147 -0.03 8.45 11.87
C LYS A 147 0.76 9.10 12.99
N SER A 148 0.10 9.31 14.11
CA SER A 148 0.77 9.54 15.39
C SER A 148 0.69 8.25 16.23
N HIS A 149 1.79 7.49 16.23
CA HIS A 149 1.93 6.25 17.02
C HIS A 149 2.46 6.53 18.44
N ALA A 150 2.49 7.79 18.86
CA ALA A 150 3.00 8.13 20.17
C ALA A 150 1.96 7.81 21.25
N PRO A 151 2.40 7.34 22.42
CA PRO A 151 1.52 7.23 23.57
C PRO A 151 0.90 8.59 23.90
N GLY A 152 -0.42 8.63 24.07
CA GLY A 152 -1.21 9.82 24.38
C GLY A 152 -1.97 10.41 23.19
N ASP A 153 -1.72 9.95 21.97
CA ASP A 153 -2.45 10.43 20.80
C ASP A 153 -3.89 9.92 20.77
N LEU A 154 -4.80 10.77 20.29
CA LEU A 154 -6.18 10.37 20.00
C LEU A 154 -6.24 9.80 18.59
N VAL A 155 -6.80 8.61 18.45
CA VAL A 155 -6.97 7.94 17.16
C VAL A 155 -8.44 7.67 16.90
N GLU A 156 -8.88 7.98 15.68
CA GLU A 156 -10.16 7.50 15.16
C GLU A 156 -9.98 6.06 14.70
N MET A 157 -10.73 5.15 15.33
CA MET A 157 -10.79 3.75 14.98
C MET A 157 -12.11 3.47 14.28
N LYS A 158 -12.07 2.86 13.10
CA LYS A 158 -13.27 2.42 12.39
C LYS A 158 -13.24 0.90 12.27
N GLN A 159 -14.28 0.23 12.77
CA GLN A 159 -14.47 -1.20 12.51
C GLN A 159 -14.89 -1.37 11.03
N PRO A 160 -14.37 -2.35 10.29
CA PRO A 160 -14.86 -2.68 8.95
C PRO A 160 -16.39 -2.85 8.95
N GLY A 161 -17.08 -2.10 8.09
CA GLY A 161 -18.55 -2.10 8.02
C GLY A 161 -19.28 -1.22 9.05
N SER A 162 -18.60 -0.66 10.06
CA SER A 162 -19.23 0.27 11.01
C SER A 162 -19.33 1.68 10.42
N ARG A 163 -20.51 2.31 10.60
CA ARG A 163 -20.75 3.72 10.24
C ARG A 163 -20.45 4.70 11.38
N THR A 164 -20.14 4.19 12.57
CA THR A 164 -19.83 5.02 13.73
C THR A 164 -18.37 4.81 14.12
N PRO A 165 -17.55 5.86 14.10
CA PRO A 165 -16.17 5.76 14.55
C PRO A 165 -16.10 5.62 16.08
N LEU A 166 -15.08 4.89 16.52
CA LEU A 166 -14.71 4.74 17.91
C LEU A 166 -13.44 5.53 18.16
N PHE A 167 -13.43 6.39 19.17
CA PHE A 167 -12.21 7.08 19.57
C PHE A 167 -11.46 6.27 20.61
N ALA A 168 -10.14 6.24 20.48
CA ALA A 168 -9.27 5.69 21.50
C ALA A 168 -8.00 6.50 21.68
N ILE A 169 -7.40 6.39 22.86
CA ILE A 169 -6.09 6.94 23.16
C ILE A 169 -5.07 5.82 23.02
N ASN A 170 -4.03 6.06 22.23
CA ASN A 170 -2.90 5.14 22.10
C ASN A 170 -2.12 5.09 23.43
N LEU A 171 -1.98 3.91 24.01
CA LEU A 171 -1.23 3.67 25.24
C LEU A 171 0.24 3.29 24.96
N GLY A 172 0.55 2.90 23.72
CA GLY A 172 1.88 2.46 23.29
C GLY A 172 1.90 1.04 22.71
N PHE A 173 3.08 0.63 22.26
CA PHE A 173 3.35 -0.70 21.73
C PHE A 173 4.20 -1.51 22.73
N PHE A 174 3.66 -2.60 23.27
CA PHE A 174 4.36 -3.49 24.19
C PHE A 174 3.78 -4.91 24.12
N GLY A 175 4.58 -5.92 24.52
CA GLY A 175 4.28 -7.36 24.33
C GLY A 175 3.73 -7.73 22.95
N GLN A 176 4.29 -7.12 21.90
CA GLN A 176 3.99 -7.37 20.48
C GLN A 176 2.57 -6.95 20.03
N ARG A 177 1.98 -5.99 20.74
CA ARG A 177 0.68 -5.41 20.41
C ARG A 177 0.70 -3.89 20.64
N TYR A 178 -0.10 -3.16 19.87
CA TYR A 178 -0.53 -1.80 20.20
C TYR A 178 -1.65 -1.86 21.22
N HIS A 179 -1.63 -0.99 22.22
CA HIS A 179 -2.63 -0.92 23.29
C HIS A 179 -3.41 0.38 23.18
N PHE A 180 -4.73 0.31 23.36
CA PHE A 180 -5.63 1.44 23.24
C PHE A 180 -6.63 1.49 24.39
N TYR A 181 -6.99 2.69 24.81
CA TYR A 181 -8.10 2.92 25.74
C TYR A 181 -9.20 3.73 25.08
N THR A 182 -10.38 3.13 24.93
CA THR A 182 -11.47 3.69 24.11
C THR A 182 -12.33 4.70 24.88
N ASN A 183 -13.09 5.52 24.15
CA ASN A 183 -14.12 6.40 24.72
C ASN A 183 -15.28 5.63 25.41
N THR A 184 -15.41 4.33 25.16
CA THR A 184 -16.31 3.42 25.88
C THR A 184 -15.69 2.86 27.16
N GLY A 185 -14.43 3.21 27.46
CA GLY A 185 -13.66 2.76 28.61
C GLY A 185 -13.29 1.28 28.54
N ARG A 186 -13.00 0.78 27.34
CA ARG A 186 -12.49 -0.57 27.10
C ARG A 186 -11.02 -0.51 26.72
N TRP A 187 -10.28 -1.53 27.14
CA TRP A 187 -8.92 -1.77 26.70
C TRP A 187 -8.91 -2.69 25.48
N VAL A 188 -8.31 -2.20 24.40
CA VAL A 188 -8.21 -2.90 23.12
C VAL A 188 -6.73 -3.09 22.79
N ILE A 189 -6.40 -4.24 22.21
CA ILE A 189 -5.06 -4.53 21.69
C ILE A 189 -5.14 -4.83 20.20
N SER A 190 -4.06 -4.54 19.48
CA SER A 190 -3.97 -4.82 18.04
C SER A 190 -2.56 -5.21 17.61
N MET A 191 -2.43 -5.95 16.51
CA MET A 191 -1.12 -6.20 15.86
C MET A 191 -0.59 -4.96 15.12
N GLY A 192 -1.50 -4.16 14.59
CA GLY A 192 -1.25 -2.94 13.83
C GLY A 192 -2.56 -2.17 13.71
N PHE A 193 -2.50 -0.90 13.34
CA PHE A 193 -3.72 -0.13 13.16
C PHE A 193 -3.51 0.97 12.12
N SER A 194 -4.62 1.40 11.56
CA SER A 194 -4.72 2.56 10.69
C SER A 194 -5.78 3.48 11.26
N ALA A 195 -5.42 4.74 11.47
CA ALA A 195 -6.36 5.75 11.94
C ALA A 195 -6.54 6.78 10.83
N LEU A 196 -7.73 6.84 10.21
CA LEU A 196 -8.03 7.82 9.16
C LEU A 196 -7.82 9.27 9.64
N PHE A 197 -8.04 9.51 10.94
CA PHE A 197 -7.80 10.77 11.62
C PHE A 197 -7.15 10.52 12.99
N SER A 198 -6.14 11.31 13.33
CA SER A 198 -5.55 11.32 14.69
C SER A 198 -5.20 12.74 15.14
N VAL A 199 -5.17 12.94 16.46
CA VAL A 199 -4.77 14.19 17.11
C VAL A 199 -3.55 13.90 17.97
N SER A 200 -2.44 14.54 17.62
CA SER A 200 -1.16 14.36 18.31
C SER A 200 -1.19 15.00 19.69
N LYS A 201 -0.49 14.41 20.66
CA LYS A 201 -0.32 14.93 22.04
C LYS A 201 -1.67 15.21 22.75
N PHE A 202 -2.71 14.46 22.42
CA PHE A 202 -4.05 14.66 22.97
C PHE A 202 -4.12 14.45 24.50
N ALA A 203 -3.39 13.46 25.02
CA ALA A 203 -3.23 13.18 26.44
C ALA A 203 -1.75 13.19 26.85
N ALA A 204 -1.44 13.81 27.98
CA ALA A 204 -0.10 13.84 28.55
C ALA A 204 0.26 12.49 29.17
N ALA A 205 1.55 12.13 29.16
CA ALA A 205 2.04 10.86 29.70
C ALA A 205 1.62 10.59 31.17
N LYS A 206 1.45 11.65 31.98
CA LYS A 206 0.96 11.56 33.37
C LYS A 206 -0.50 11.12 33.45
N GLU A 207 -1.33 11.50 32.48
CA GLU A 207 -2.75 11.12 32.41
C GLU A 207 -2.91 9.63 32.05
N LEU A 208 -1.90 9.00 31.44
CA LEU A 208 -1.92 7.59 31.05
C LEU A 208 -1.52 6.63 32.19
N GLN A 209 -0.74 7.11 33.17
CA GLN A 209 -0.16 6.27 34.22
C GLN A 209 -1.18 5.44 35.03
N PRO A 210 -2.35 5.96 35.43
CA PRO A 210 -3.33 5.17 36.17
C PRO A 210 -3.79 3.93 35.40
N ILE A 211 -3.96 4.06 34.08
CA ILE A 211 -4.37 2.97 33.20
C ILE A 211 -3.20 2.01 32.95
N LEU A 212 -2.02 2.55 32.63
CA LEU A 212 -0.82 1.75 32.35
C LEU A 212 -0.40 0.89 33.55
N SER A 213 -0.59 1.39 34.78
CA SER A 213 -0.26 0.64 36.01
C SER A 213 -1.07 -0.65 36.21
N LEU A 214 -2.22 -0.77 35.55
CA LEU A 214 -3.10 -1.95 35.62
C LEU A 214 -2.84 -2.93 34.46
N ILE A 215 -1.95 -2.61 33.53
CA ILE A 215 -1.60 -3.45 32.41
C ILE A 215 -0.22 -4.08 32.66
N PRO A 216 -0.09 -5.42 32.69
CA PRO A 216 1.20 -6.06 32.92
C PRO A 216 2.15 -5.77 31.77
N HIS A 217 3.37 -5.31 32.04
CA HIS A 217 4.30 -4.87 30.99
C HIS A 217 5.07 -6.01 30.31
N ASN A 218 5.22 -7.16 30.99
CA ASN A 218 6.01 -8.30 30.52
C ASN A 218 5.15 -9.51 30.10
N ALA A 219 3.87 -9.29 29.78
CA ALA A 219 2.99 -10.36 29.34
C ALA A 219 3.12 -10.63 27.84
N THR A 220 2.88 -11.87 27.44
CA THR A 220 2.83 -12.30 26.04
C THR A 220 1.52 -11.87 25.39
N ALA A 221 1.48 -11.84 24.05
CA ALA A 221 0.27 -11.53 23.29
C ALA A 221 -0.92 -12.45 23.66
N ASP A 222 -0.64 -13.74 23.94
CA ASP A 222 -1.67 -14.70 24.38
C ASP A 222 -2.18 -14.43 25.80
N GLU A 223 -1.31 -13.99 26.70
CA GLU A 223 -1.69 -13.61 28.07
C GLU A 223 -2.55 -12.35 28.10
N TYR A 224 -2.23 -11.34 27.27
CA TYR A 224 -3.09 -10.16 27.12
C TYR A 224 -4.47 -10.51 26.60
N GLU A 225 -4.55 -11.41 25.62
CA GLU A 225 -5.81 -11.86 25.06
C GLU A 225 -6.66 -12.59 26.11
N GLU A 226 -6.02 -13.37 27.00
CA GLU A 226 -6.71 -14.06 28.09
C GLU A 226 -7.21 -13.08 29.16
N LEU A 227 -6.39 -12.10 29.57
CA LEU A 227 -6.80 -11.05 30.49
C LEU A 227 -8.02 -10.28 29.98
N ARG A 228 -8.04 -9.95 28.69
CA ARG A 228 -9.18 -9.28 28.05
C ARG A 228 -10.43 -10.14 28.01
N LYS A 229 -10.31 -11.45 27.73
CA LYS A 229 -11.43 -12.39 27.76
C LYS A 229 -12.06 -12.53 29.14
N GLN A 230 -11.24 -12.41 30.18
CA GLN A 230 -11.68 -12.47 31.57
C GLN A 230 -12.14 -11.09 32.11
N ASP A 231 -12.20 -10.07 31.25
CA ASP A 231 -12.49 -8.67 31.62
C ASP A 231 -11.55 -8.12 32.72
N GLN A 232 -10.32 -8.64 32.81
CA GLN A 232 -9.28 -8.26 33.78
C GLN A 232 -8.39 -7.11 33.28
N GLY A 233 -9.01 -6.02 32.83
CA GLY A 233 -8.33 -4.83 32.31
C GLY A 233 -8.63 -3.55 33.10
N PRO A 234 -8.05 -2.41 32.70
CA PRO A 234 -8.35 -1.12 33.32
C PRO A 234 -9.83 -0.76 33.19
N GLY A 235 -10.47 -0.48 34.32
CA GLY A 235 -11.89 -0.15 34.41
C GLY A 235 -12.23 1.27 33.96
N ARG A 236 -13.53 1.51 33.74
CA ARG A 236 -14.07 2.81 33.28
C ARG A 236 -13.84 3.93 34.29
N ASP A 237 -13.85 3.60 35.56
CA ASP A 237 -13.61 4.48 36.70
C ASP A 237 -12.19 5.06 36.67
N VAL A 238 -11.19 4.22 36.41
CA VAL A 238 -9.77 4.62 36.35
C VAL A 238 -9.50 5.55 35.18
N GLY A 239 -10.12 5.30 34.02
CA GLY A 239 -9.96 6.13 32.83
C GLY A 239 -11.04 7.22 32.63
N ALA A 240 -11.85 7.54 33.65
CA ALA A 240 -13.00 8.44 33.52
C ALA A 240 -12.62 9.84 32.97
N HIS A 241 -11.47 10.38 33.40
CA HIS A 241 -10.94 11.66 32.91
C HIS A 241 -10.66 11.63 31.39
N LEU A 242 -10.01 10.58 30.89
CA LEU A 242 -9.72 10.41 29.47
C LEU A 242 -11.00 10.25 28.64
N ILE A 243 -11.99 9.51 29.17
CA ILE A 243 -13.32 9.37 28.55
C ILE A 243 -13.99 10.74 28.41
N ASN A 244 -13.97 11.56 29.47
CA ASN A 244 -14.55 12.90 29.45
C ASN A 244 -13.81 13.81 28.46
N LYS A 245 -12.49 13.69 28.35
CA LYS A 245 -11.67 14.44 27.38
C LYS A 245 -12.06 14.11 25.94
N MET A 246 -12.17 12.82 25.60
CA MET A 246 -12.65 12.37 24.28
C MET A 246 -14.10 12.80 24.01
N LYS A 247 -14.98 12.72 25.02
CA LYS A 247 -16.38 13.16 24.90
C LYS A 247 -16.47 14.66 24.63
N LYS A 248 -15.65 15.47 25.30
CA LYS A 248 -15.56 16.92 25.07
C LYS A 248 -15.14 17.22 23.62
N PHE A 249 -14.10 16.56 23.13
CA PHE A 249 -13.67 16.67 21.73
C PHE A 249 -14.79 16.38 20.73
N MET A 250 -15.56 15.32 20.97
CA MET A 250 -16.71 14.97 20.11
C MET A 250 -17.82 16.04 20.13
N LEU A 251 -18.11 16.62 21.31
CA LEU A 251 -19.10 17.69 21.43
C LEU A 251 -18.67 18.95 20.68
N GLU A 252 -17.39 19.33 20.78
CA GLU A 252 -16.82 20.47 20.05
C GLU A 252 -16.86 20.25 18.53
N ALA A 253 -16.62 19.02 18.08
CA ALA A 253 -16.72 18.67 16.66
C ALA A 253 -18.17 18.72 16.16
N ASP A 254 -19.13 18.23 16.95
CA ASP A 254 -20.55 18.31 16.63
C ASP A 254 -21.03 19.78 16.57
N GLU A 255 -20.54 20.65 17.46
CA GLU A 255 -20.83 22.09 17.45
C GLU A 255 -20.27 22.78 16.20
N ALA A 256 -19.02 22.49 15.83
CA ALA A 256 -18.40 23.00 14.61
C ALA A 256 -19.16 22.53 13.34
N PHE A 257 -19.59 21.27 13.33
CA PHE A 257 -20.41 20.71 12.25
C PHE A 257 -21.76 21.44 12.14
N GLN A 258 -22.47 21.62 13.25
CA GLN A 258 -23.78 22.29 13.27
C GLN A 258 -23.69 23.76 12.82
N THR A 259 -22.67 24.47 13.29
CA THR A 259 -22.41 25.87 12.92
C THR A 259 -22.19 26.03 11.42
N SER A 260 -21.60 25.00 10.78
CA SER A 260 -21.18 25.03 9.37
C SER A 260 -22.03 24.14 8.47
N LEU A 261 -23.21 23.69 8.93
CA LEU A 261 -24.02 22.65 8.30
C LEU A 261 -24.32 22.93 6.82
N ASN A 262 -24.70 24.17 6.50
CA ASN A 262 -25.05 24.57 5.13
C ASN A 262 -23.90 24.37 4.15
N ASN A 263 -22.67 24.68 4.56
CA ASN A 263 -21.49 24.53 3.71
C ASN A 263 -21.05 23.07 3.64
N LEU A 264 -21.03 22.38 4.79
CA LEU A 264 -20.59 20.99 4.89
C LEU A 264 -21.50 20.02 4.12
N ASP A 265 -22.83 20.17 4.21
CA ASP A 265 -23.77 19.34 3.43
C ASP A 265 -23.70 19.65 1.92
N ARG A 266 -23.25 20.86 1.56
CA ARG A 266 -23.08 21.31 0.17
C ARG A 266 -21.63 21.26 -0.30
N ALA A 267 -20.72 20.65 0.46
CA ALA A 267 -19.28 20.66 0.18
C ALA A 267 -18.97 20.23 -1.26
N ARG A 268 -19.69 19.22 -1.76
CA ARG A 268 -19.64 18.79 -3.17
C ARG A 268 -19.77 19.95 -4.15
N SER A 269 -20.81 20.78 -4.02
CA SER A 269 -21.08 21.87 -4.95
C SER A 269 -20.13 23.05 -4.80
N LEU A 270 -19.47 23.19 -3.64
CA LEU A 270 -18.57 24.29 -3.35
C LEU A 270 -17.13 24.00 -3.80
N VAL A 271 -16.72 22.73 -3.72
CA VAL A 271 -15.31 22.33 -3.91
C VAL A 271 -15.08 21.66 -5.26
N SER A 272 -16.00 20.77 -5.69
CA SER A 272 -15.83 19.98 -6.91
C SER A 272 -15.79 20.87 -8.15
N ASP A 273 -14.88 20.55 -9.07
CA ASP A 273 -14.98 21.02 -10.44
C ASP A 273 -16.08 20.25 -11.19
N GLY A 274 -16.60 20.80 -12.28
CA GLY A 274 -17.46 20.09 -13.21
C GLY A 274 -16.71 19.06 -14.06
N ARG A 275 -15.38 19.23 -14.29
CA ARG A 275 -14.65 18.42 -15.28
C ARG A 275 -13.30 17.84 -14.85
N LYS A 276 -12.61 18.43 -13.87
CA LYS A 276 -11.26 18.01 -13.46
C LYS A 276 -11.20 17.55 -12.02
N THR A 277 -10.42 16.50 -11.77
CA THR A 277 -10.08 16.08 -10.41
C THR A 277 -9.23 17.15 -9.74
N LYS A 278 -9.54 17.48 -8.49
CA LYS A 278 -8.75 18.40 -7.66
C LYS A 278 -8.12 17.65 -6.49
N TYR A 279 -7.00 18.17 -6.00
CA TYR A 279 -6.33 17.67 -4.80
C TYR A 279 -6.24 18.82 -3.81
N LEU A 280 -6.90 18.70 -2.66
CA LEU A 280 -6.88 19.72 -1.59
C LEU A 280 -6.65 19.04 -0.25
N SER A 281 -5.83 19.65 0.59
CA SER A 281 -5.61 19.25 1.97
C SER A 281 -6.85 19.45 2.84
N LEU A 282 -6.92 18.78 3.97
CA LEU A 282 -7.97 18.99 4.96
C LEU A 282 -8.02 20.44 5.46
N PHE A 283 -6.86 21.09 5.55
CA PHE A 283 -6.75 22.48 6.01
C PHE A 283 -7.32 23.45 4.96
N GLU A 284 -6.97 23.29 3.68
CA GLU A 284 -7.56 24.08 2.59
C GLU A 284 -9.07 23.86 2.49
N LEU A 285 -9.52 22.61 2.67
CA LEU A 285 -10.95 22.29 2.70
C LEU A 285 -11.65 22.93 3.90
N ALA A 286 -11.00 22.98 5.06
CA ALA A 286 -11.53 23.66 6.23
C ALA A 286 -11.65 25.17 6.01
N ASP A 287 -10.65 25.81 5.38
CA ASP A 287 -10.71 27.23 5.01
C ASP A 287 -11.84 27.55 4.03
N LEU A 288 -12.17 26.63 3.12
CA LEU A 288 -13.27 26.79 2.18
C LEU A 288 -14.66 26.53 2.80
N LEU A 289 -14.75 25.62 3.77
CA LEU A 289 -16.04 25.10 4.25
C LEU A 289 -16.47 25.67 5.61
N LEU A 290 -15.52 26.05 6.47
CA LEU A 290 -15.80 26.55 7.81
C LEU A 290 -15.72 28.09 7.88
N PRO A 291 -16.53 28.74 8.72
CA PRO A 291 -16.41 30.16 8.97
C PRO A 291 -15.14 30.50 9.77
N ASN A 292 -14.49 31.62 9.43
CA ASN A 292 -13.29 32.10 10.12
C ASN A 292 -13.47 32.32 11.63
N SER A 293 -14.72 32.48 12.12
CA SER A 293 -15.02 32.61 13.55
C SER A 293 -14.67 31.37 14.38
N LEU A 294 -14.49 30.20 13.75
CA LEU A 294 -14.07 28.97 14.43
C LEU A 294 -12.54 28.85 14.55
N LYS A 295 -11.76 29.77 13.96
CA LYS A 295 -10.29 29.75 14.09
C LYS A 295 -9.85 30.17 15.48
N THR A 296 -8.85 29.48 16.01
CA THR A 296 -8.11 29.90 17.21
C THR A 296 -6.75 30.41 16.76
N GLY A 297 -6.59 31.74 16.68
CA GLY A 297 -5.45 32.35 16.01
C GLY A 297 -5.57 32.22 14.49
N THR A 298 -4.59 31.59 13.82
CA THR A 298 -4.58 31.41 12.36
C THR A 298 -5.11 30.05 11.89
N GLN A 299 -5.32 29.10 12.81
CA GLN A 299 -5.67 27.71 12.48
C GLN A 299 -7.01 27.28 13.09
N PHE A 300 -7.65 26.29 12.48
CA PHE A 300 -8.84 25.64 13.04
C PHE A 300 -8.46 24.64 14.13
N PRO A 301 -9.24 24.55 15.23
CA PRO A 301 -9.00 23.55 16.26
C PRO A 301 -9.21 22.12 15.71
N PRO A 302 -8.55 21.09 16.27
CA PRO A 302 -8.66 19.71 15.81
C PRO A 302 -10.10 19.19 15.70
N ALA A 303 -10.97 19.60 16.62
CA ALA A 303 -12.39 19.21 16.61
C ALA A 303 -13.13 19.77 15.37
N ALA A 304 -12.82 20.99 14.94
CA ALA A 304 -13.40 21.59 13.74
C ALA A 304 -12.86 20.92 12.46
N LEU A 305 -11.57 20.59 12.42
CA LEU A 305 -10.98 19.80 11.34
C LEU A 305 -11.61 18.40 11.24
N TYR A 306 -11.89 17.77 12.38
CA TYR A 306 -12.60 16.49 12.43
C TYR A 306 -14.04 16.59 11.90
N ALA A 307 -14.73 17.70 12.15
CA ALA A 307 -16.06 17.95 11.61
C ALA A 307 -16.05 17.99 10.07
N VAL A 308 -15.05 18.66 9.46
CA VAL A 308 -14.84 18.68 8.01
C VAL A 308 -14.52 17.27 7.50
N HIS A 309 -13.54 16.60 8.11
CA HIS A 309 -13.15 15.23 7.75
C HIS A 309 -14.36 14.28 7.70
N THR A 310 -15.18 14.29 8.76
CA THR A 310 -16.38 13.46 8.86
C THR A 310 -17.44 13.85 7.82
N ALA A 311 -17.62 15.14 7.54
CA ALA A 311 -18.57 15.61 6.53
C ALA A 311 -18.19 15.13 5.12
N LEU A 312 -16.89 15.17 4.79
CA LEU A 312 -16.37 14.73 3.51
C LEU A 312 -16.52 13.21 3.34
N LEU A 313 -16.17 12.42 4.36
CA LEU A 313 -16.27 10.95 4.32
C LEU A 313 -17.71 10.42 4.26
N ARG A 314 -18.74 11.23 4.62
CA ARG A 314 -20.15 10.85 4.38
C ARG A 314 -20.49 10.78 2.89
N ASN A 315 -19.71 11.44 2.03
CA ASN A 315 -19.87 11.40 0.59
C ASN A 315 -18.89 10.37 0.03
N ASP A 316 -19.22 9.08 0.22
CA ASP A 316 -18.31 7.96 -0.04
C ASP A 316 -17.53 8.14 -1.36
N PHE A 317 -18.12 8.51 -2.49
CA PHE A 317 -17.39 8.53 -3.76
C PHE A 317 -16.58 9.81 -4.06
N ILE A 318 -17.04 10.99 -3.65
CA ILE A 318 -16.56 12.28 -4.22
C ILE A 318 -15.26 12.73 -3.59
N PHE A 319 -15.16 12.58 -2.27
CA PHE A 319 -14.01 13.00 -1.50
C PHE A 319 -13.31 11.75 -1.01
N ARG A 320 -12.13 11.48 -1.58
CA ARG A 320 -11.31 10.33 -1.21
C ARG A 320 -9.99 10.81 -0.65
N PRO A 321 -9.60 10.39 0.57
CA PRO A 321 -8.20 10.49 0.96
C PRO A 321 -7.34 9.83 -0.14
N LEU A 322 -6.31 10.54 -0.59
CA LEU A 322 -5.49 10.15 -1.74
C LEU A 322 -4.53 8.99 -1.39
N SER A 323 -5.07 7.82 -1.06
CA SER A 323 -4.24 6.78 -0.49
C SER A 323 -4.79 5.37 -0.74
N PRO A 324 -4.04 4.50 -1.44
CA PRO A 324 -4.34 3.07 -1.56
C PRO A 324 -3.90 2.28 -0.33
N SER A 325 -3.04 2.86 0.52
CA SER A 325 -2.41 2.18 1.66
C SER A 325 -1.95 3.21 2.69
N THR A 326 -2.00 2.87 3.96
CA THR A 326 -1.89 3.87 5.05
C THR A 326 -0.52 4.56 5.14
N ASP A 327 0.51 3.96 4.53
CA ASP A 327 1.83 4.54 4.32
C ASP A 327 1.82 5.72 3.33
N CYS A 328 0.86 5.83 2.41
CA CYS A 328 0.80 6.90 1.42
C CYS A 328 0.16 8.22 1.90
N HIS A 329 -0.36 8.31 3.13
CA HIS A 329 -1.02 9.55 3.58
C HIS A 329 -0.05 10.69 3.90
N ARG A 330 -0.39 11.89 3.42
CA ARG A 330 0.24 13.14 3.88
C ARG A 330 -0.32 13.58 5.24
N LYS A 331 0.47 14.34 6.01
CA LYS A 331 0.08 14.88 7.34
C LYS A 331 -1.14 15.80 7.28
N ASP A 332 -1.23 16.58 6.23
CA ASP A 332 -2.33 17.52 5.97
C ASP A 332 -3.59 16.87 5.38
N HIS A 333 -3.61 15.54 5.25
CA HIS A 333 -4.70 14.75 4.69
C HIS A 333 -5.14 15.27 3.31
N LEU A 334 -4.34 14.96 2.30
CA LEU A 334 -4.67 15.30 0.91
C LEU A 334 -5.87 14.48 0.44
N PHE A 335 -6.94 15.17 0.04
CA PHE A 335 -8.13 14.59 -0.56
C PHE A 335 -8.09 14.76 -2.07
N GLU A 336 -8.35 13.67 -2.77
CA GLU A 336 -8.80 13.68 -4.14
C GLU A 336 -10.30 13.98 -4.21
N ILE A 337 -10.64 14.96 -5.03
CA ILE A 337 -12.00 15.43 -5.23
C ILE A 337 -12.39 15.11 -6.67
N PHE A 338 -13.30 14.16 -6.84
CA PHE A 338 -13.75 13.73 -8.15
C PHE A 338 -14.64 14.78 -8.84
N PRO A 339 -14.59 14.87 -10.18
CA PRO A 339 -15.51 15.70 -10.95
C PRO A 339 -16.97 15.37 -10.67
N TYR A 340 -17.81 16.40 -10.68
CA TYR A 340 -19.25 16.23 -10.45
C TYR A 340 -19.91 15.29 -11.48
N GLN A 341 -19.41 15.26 -12.71
CA GLN A 341 -19.93 14.39 -13.78
C GLN A 341 -19.76 12.89 -13.47
N ASP A 342 -18.67 12.50 -12.82
CA ASP A 342 -18.40 11.09 -12.48
C ASP A 342 -19.39 10.60 -11.40
N PHE A 343 -19.66 11.45 -10.40
CA PHE A 343 -20.70 11.17 -9.41
C PHE A 343 -22.10 11.09 -10.03
N MET A 344 -22.42 11.97 -10.99
CA MET A 344 -23.70 11.90 -11.71
C MET A 344 -23.82 10.59 -12.51
N MET A 345 -22.72 10.08 -13.08
CA MET A 345 -22.71 8.80 -13.79
C MET A 345 -23.05 7.63 -12.85
N ILE A 346 -22.42 7.55 -11.67
CA ILE A 346 -22.71 6.48 -10.70
C ILE A 346 -24.16 6.50 -10.24
N ASN A 347 -24.72 7.68 -9.98
CA ASN A 347 -26.13 7.78 -9.61
C ASN A 347 -27.06 7.37 -10.75
N ARG A 348 -26.73 7.69 -12.01
CA ARG A 348 -27.51 7.21 -13.16
C ARG A 348 -27.48 5.68 -13.24
N VAL A 349 -26.32 5.05 -13.07
CA VAL A 349 -26.19 3.59 -13.01
C VAL A 349 -27.08 3.01 -11.91
N THR A 350 -27.01 3.57 -10.70
CA THR A 350 -27.84 3.16 -9.55
C THR A 350 -29.34 3.28 -9.85
N LEU A 351 -29.76 4.37 -10.50
CA LEU A 351 -31.16 4.58 -10.89
C LEU A 351 -31.61 3.56 -11.94
N MET A 352 -30.79 3.26 -12.95
CA MET A 352 -31.09 2.26 -13.98
C MET A 352 -31.18 0.84 -13.39
N ILE A 353 -30.34 0.50 -12.39
CA ILE A 353 -30.44 -0.78 -11.67
C ILE A 353 -31.75 -0.86 -10.88
N ARG A 354 -32.14 0.22 -10.19
CA ARG A 354 -33.41 0.27 -9.45
C ARG A 354 -34.62 0.12 -10.35
N GLU A 355 -34.61 0.78 -11.51
CA GLU A 355 -35.66 0.65 -12.52
C GLU A 355 -35.85 -0.81 -12.96
N TYR A 356 -34.75 -1.51 -13.23
CA TYR A 356 -34.77 -2.93 -13.55
C TYR A 356 -35.32 -3.80 -12.41
N ILE A 357 -34.92 -3.56 -11.16
CA ILE A 357 -35.44 -4.29 -9.99
C ILE A 357 -36.95 -4.06 -9.84
N HIS A 358 -37.41 -2.83 -10.06
CA HIS A 358 -38.85 -2.51 -10.03
C HIS A 358 -39.61 -3.24 -11.14
N LEU A 359 -39.03 -3.35 -12.33
CA LEU A 359 -39.62 -4.11 -13.43
C LEU A 359 -39.70 -5.60 -13.08
N MET A 360 -38.59 -6.19 -12.62
CA MET A 360 -38.50 -7.59 -12.19
C MET A 360 -39.53 -7.94 -11.09
N ALA A 361 -39.75 -7.01 -10.15
CA ALA A 361 -40.75 -7.19 -9.10
C ALA A 361 -42.20 -7.19 -9.63
N LYS A 362 -42.46 -6.52 -10.76
CA LYS A 362 -43.79 -6.45 -11.40
C LYS A 362 -44.08 -7.66 -12.29
N THR A 363 -43.06 -8.21 -12.96
CA THR A 363 -43.23 -9.26 -13.98
C THR A 363 -43.24 -10.69 -13.43
N SER A 364 -42.91 -10.92 -12.15
CA SER A 364 -42.89 -12.23 -11.46
C SER A 364 -41.95 -13.29 -12.07
N GLU A 365 -40.88 -13.61 -11.34
CA GLU A 365 -39.81 -14.63 -11.52
C GLU A 365 -39.09 -14.73 -12.86
N ASN A 366 -39.76 -14.68 -14.01
CA ASN A 366 -39.12 -14.92 -15.31
C ASN A 366 -39.34 -13.72 -16.25
N MET A 367 -38.51 -12.68 -16.12
CA MET A 367 -38.42 -11.65 -17.14
C MET A 367 -38.00 -12.29 -18.47
N THR A 368 -38.81 -12.12 -19.50
CA THR A 368 -38.45 -12.53 -20.86
C THR A 368 -37.37 -11.60 -21.43
N SER A 369 -36.68 -12.03 -22.48
CA SER A 369 -35.73 -11.17 -23.20
C SER A 369 -36.40 -9.89 -23.75
N SER A 370 -37.70 -9.95 -24.05
CA SER A 370 -38.50 -8.79 -24.45
C SER A 370 -38.62 -7.80 -23.29
N ASP A 371 -38.98 -8.28 -22.08
CA ASP A 371 -39.10 -7.44 -20.89
C ASP A 371 -37.75 -6.81 -20.50
N MET A 372 -36.65 -7.56 -20.64
CA MET A 372 -35.30 -7.03 -20.39
C MET A 372 -34.93 -5.92 -21.38
N SER A 373 -35.38 -6.01 -22.62
CA SER A 373 -35.08 -5.00 -23.65
C SER A 373 -35.73 -3.64 -23.39
N GLU A 374 -36.73 -3.56 -22.51
CA GLU A 374 -37.40 -2.30 -22.14
C GLU A 374 -36.50 -1.37 -21.31
N THR A 375 -35.47 -1.90 -20.64
CA THR A 375 -34.60 -1.12 -19.77
C THR A 375 -33.17 -1.05 -20.32
N SER A 376 -32.49 0.06 -20.04
CA SER A 376 -31.08 0.24 -20.45
C SER A 376 -30.16 -0.79 -19.77
N PHE A 377 -30.48 -1.21 -18.54
CA PHE A 377 -29.73 -2.23 -17.84
C PHE A 377 -30.04 -3.65 -18.36
N GLY A 378 -31.28 -3.97 -18.71
CA GLY A 378 -31.61 -5.27 -19.30
C GLY A 378 -31.01 -5.48 -20.68
N THR A 379 -30.95 -4.45 -21.54
CA THR A 379 -30.20 -4.54 -22.81
C THR A 379 -28.69 -4.74 -22.61
N PHE A 380 -28.11 -4.14 -21.56
CA PHE A 380 -26.72 -4.40 -21.17
C PHE A 380 -26.53 -5.87 -20.78
N ILE A 381 -27.41 -6.43 -19.93
CA ILE A 381 -27.35 -7.83 -19.47
C ILE A 381 -27.37 -8.78 -20.67
N LEU A 382 -28.32 -8.61 -21.59
CA LEU A 382 -28.45 -9.49 -22.77
C LEU A 382 -27.17 -9.49 -23.61
N LYS A 383 -26.62 -8.30 -23.87
CA LYS A 383 -25.39 -8.15 -24.66
C LYS A 383 -24.16 -8.71 -23.94
N ALA A 384 -24.03 -8.42 -22.64
CA ALA A 384 -22.93 -8.93 -21.83
C ALA A 384 -22.95 -10.46 -21.74
N ARG A 385 -24.12 -11.07 -21.55
CA ARG A 385 -24.29 -12.54 -21.56
C ARG A 385 -23.83 -13.14 -22.89
N GLN A 386 -24.27 -12.56 -24.00
CA GLN A 386 -23.89 -13.03 -25.33
C GLN A 386 -22.36 -13.05 -25.49
N ILE A 387 -21.69 -11.93 -25.19
CA ILE A 387 -20.24 -11.80 -25.33
C ILE A 387 -19.50 -12.76 -24.39
N VAL A 388 -19.89 -12.82 -23.11
CA VAL A 388 -19.23 -13.69 -22.13
C VAL A 388 -19.40 -15.16 -22.51
N LEU A 389 -20.59 -15.60 -22.89
CA LEU A 389 -20.82 -17.00 -23.27
C LEU A 389 -20.01 -17.38 -24.53
N ALA A 390 -19.93 -16.50 -25.53
CA ALA A 390 -19.10 -16.72 -26.71
C ALA A 390 -17.59 -16.81 -26.36
N ASN A 391 -17.12 -15.97 -25.44
CA ASN A 391 -15.73 -15.99 -25.00
C ASN A 391 -15.40 -17.21 -24.11
N ARG A 392 -16.37 -17.73 -23.35
CA ARG A 392 -16.20 -18.92 -22.49
C ARG A 392 -15.93 -20.20 -23.27
N GLU A 393 -16.43 -20.30 -24.50
CA GLU A 393 -16.11 -21.42 -25.40
C GLU A 393 -14.61 -21.48 -25.74
N LYS A 394 -13.95 -20.31 -25.73
CA LYS A 394 -12.54 -20.16 -26.09
C LYS A 394 -11.63 -20.13 -24.85
N ARG A 395 -12.13 -19.63 -23.71
CA ARG A 395 -11.36 -19.47 -22.48
C ARG A 395 -12.26 -19.60 -21.25
N SER A 396 -11.99 -20.59 -20.40
CA SER A 396 -12.84 -20.89 -19.25
C SER A 396 -12.70 -19.87 -18.10
N TRP A 397 -13.83 -19.60 -17.44
CA TRP A 397 -13.91 -18.80 -16.21
C TRP A 397 -13.36 -19.56 -14.99
N THR A 398 -12.88 -18.82 -13.98
CA THR A 398 -12.43 -19.38 -12.70
C THR A 398 -12.79 -18.45 -11.53
N PRO A 399 -12.98 -18.99 -10.31
CA PRO A 399 -13.21 -18.19 -9.10
C PRO A 399 -11.93 -17.61 -8.48
N TYR A 400 -10.76 -17.82 -9.09
CA TYR A 400 -9.44 -17.51 -8.52
C TYR A 400 -8.94 -16.09 -8.84
N GLY A 401 -9.80 -15.24 -9.40
CA GLY A 401 -9.45 -13.86 -9.77
C GLY A 401 -8.65 -13.73 -11.07
N ILE A 402 -8.58 -14.80 -11.87
CA ILE A 402 -7.98 -14.86 -13.21
C ILE A 402 -8.80 -15.79 -14.10
N LEU A 403 -8.64 -15.72 -15.43
CA LEU A 403 -9.19 -16.71 -16.36
C LEU A 403 -8.21 -17.85 -16.64
N ALA A 404 -8.69 -19.01 -17.06
CA ALA A 404 -7.83 -20.17 -17.39
C ALA A 404 -6.82 -19.82 -18.50
N PRO A 405 -5.54 -20.23 -18.41
CA PRO A 405 -4.51 -19.86 -19.37
C PRO A 405 -4.75 -20.48 -20.76
N THR A 406 -4.36 -19.78 -21.83
CA THR A 406 -4.45 -20.26 -23.21
C THR A 406 -3.16 -20.04 -23.99
N LYS A 407 -3.00 -20.71 -25.14
CA LYS A 407 -1.88 -20.50 -26.10
C LYS A 407 -2.15 -19.36 -27.09
N GLY A 408 -2.95 -18.37 -26.68
CA GLY A 408 -3.46 -17.30 -27.54
C GLY A 408 -4.92 -17.51 -27.92
N VAL A 409 -5.67 -16.42 -28.00
CA VAL A 409 -7.13 -16.45 -28.26
C VAL A 409 -7.63 -15.13 -28.82
N THR A 410 -8.61 -15.17 -29.72
CA THR A 410 -9.34 -13.98 -30.17
C THR A 410 -10.67 -13.87 -29.42
N LEU A 411 -10.76 -12.87 -28.56
CA LEU A 411 -11.97 -12.54 -27.82
C LEU A 411 -12.89 -11.65 -28.65
N GLU A 412 -14.19 -11.82 -28.47
CA GLU A 412 -15.20 -10.89 -28.96
C GLU A 412 -15.29 -9.70 -28.03
N THR A 413 -15.17 -8.49 -28.59
CA THR A 413 -15.28 -7.22 -27.89
C THR A 413 -16.33 -6.38 -28.62
N GLY A 414 -17.61 -6.66 -28.38
CA GLY A 414 -18.70 -6.00 -29.10
C GLY A 414 -18.78 -4.49 -28.84
N GLU A 415 -19.41 -3.74 -29.76
CA GLU A 415 -19.59 -2.29 -29.61
C GLU A 415 -20.53 -1.92 -28.46
N TRP A 416 -20.11 -1.06 -27.54
CA TRP A 416 -20.94 -0.68 -26.41
C TRP A 416 -21.67 0.64 -26.63
N SER A 417 -22.97 0.67 -26.36
CA SER A 417 -23.70 1.95 -26.35
C SER A 417 -23.17 2.84 -25.22
N ARG A 418 -23.38 4.16 -25.32
CA ARG A 418 -22.98 5.11 -24.27
C ARG A 418 -23.48 4.71 -22.88
N LYS A 419 -24.71 4.18 -22.78
CA LYS A 419 -25.28 3.72 -21.51
C LYS A 419 -24.63 2.43 -21.00
N HIS A 420 -24.26 1.52 -21.90
CA HIS A 420 -23.54 0.29 -21.55
C HIS A 420 -22.15 0.59 -20.97
N ILE A 421 -21.45 1.57 -21.54
CA ILE A 421 -20.14 2.02 -21.05
C ILE A 421 -20.23 2.54 -19.61
N GLU A 422 -21.35 3.16 -19.20
CA GLU A 422 -21.52 3.60 -17.80
C GLU A 422 -21.50 2.41 -16.82
N PHE A 423 -22.13 1.27 -17.16
CA PHE A 423 -22.08 0.05 -16.33
C PHE A 423 -20.68 -0.56 -16.29
N ILE A 424 -20.00 -0.64 -17.44
CA ILE A 424 -18.64 -1.17 -17.54
C ILE A 424 -17.68 -0.32 -16.69
N ARG A 425 -17.75 1.01 -16.84
CA ARG A 425 -16.92 1.96 -16.07
C ARG A 425 -17.22 1.90 -14.58
N PHE A 426 -18.49 1.73 -14.18
CA PHE A 426 -18.84 1.51 -12.78
C PHE A 426 -18.21 0.22 -12.23
N LEU A 427 -18.31 -0.90 -12.96
CA LEU A 427 -17.71 -2.17 -12.55
C LEU A 427 -16.18 -2.12 -12.53
N GLU A 428 -15.56 -1.41 -13.48
CA GLU A 428 -14.11 -1.17 -13.51
C GLU A 428 -13.67 -0.41 -12.25
N TRP A 429 -14.34 0.69 -11.91
CA TRP A 429 -14.07 1.44 -10.68
C TRP A 429 -14.29 0.60 -9.43
N TRP A 430 -15.34 -0.20 -9.41
CA TRP A 430 -15.71 -1.03 -8.27
C TRP A 430 -14.71 -2.17 -8.05
N ALA A 431 -14.26 -2.82 -9.13
CA ALA A 431 -13.35 -3.95 -9.08
C ALA A 431 -11.88 -3.54 -8.92
N SER A 432 -11.48 -2.40 -9.50
CA SER A 432 -10.07 -2.16 -9.83
C SER A 432 -9.43 -1.02 -9.05
N TYR A 433 -10.18 0.06 -8.74
CA TYR A 433 -9.57 1.35 -8.35
C TYR A 433 -9.57 1.62 -6.84
N ASP A 434 -10.06 0.66 -6.04
CA ASP A 434 -10.23 0.79 -4.58
C ASP A 434 -11.00 2.06 -4.16
N LEU A 435 -12.02 2.41 -4.95
CA LEU A 435 -12.77 3.67 -4.82
C LEU A 435 -13.93 3.62 -3.84
N PHE A 436 -14.18 2.47 -3.21
CA PHE A 436 -15.38 2.21 -2.42
C PHE A 436 -14.98 1.64 -1.06
N GLU A 437 -15.21 2.41 0.00
CA GLU A 437 -15.09 1.94 1.38
C GLU A 437 -15.94 0.70 1.64
N ASP A 438 -15.46 -0.21 2.50
CA ASP A 438 -16.13 -1.47 2.89
C ASP A 438 -17.63 -1.32 3.28
N SER A 439 -18.05 -0.14 3.75
CA SER A 439 -19.46 0.16 4.12
C SER A 439 -20.30 0.79 3.00
N SER A 440 -19.74 0.96 1.81
CA SER A 440 -20.38 1.68 0.71
C SER A 440 -21.60 0.92 0.19
N HIS A 441 -22.68 1.65 -0.09
CA HIS A 441 -23.88 1.04 -0.63
C HIS A 441 -23.70 0.54 -2.07
N PHE A 442 -22.70 1.05 -2.80
CA PHE A 442 -22.41 0.65 -4.18
C PHE A 442 -21.92 -0.81 -4.31
N HIS A 443 -21.45 -1.45 -3.22
CA HIS A 443 -21.19 -2.90 -3.24
C HIS A 443 -22.45 -3.70 -3.56
N ALA A 444 -23.63 -3.24 -3.11
CA ALA A 444 -24.89 -3.88 -3.44
C ALA A 444 -25.21 -3.75 -4.93
N ASP A 445 -25.00 -2.55 -5.51
CA ASP A 445 -25.24 -2.30 -6.93
C ASP A 445 -24.35 -3.18 -7.82
N GLY A 446 -23.04 -3.27 -7.52
CA GLY A 446 -22.12 -4.15 -8.23
C GLY A 446 -22.51 -5.64 -8.13
N SER A 447 -22.84 -6.10 -6.92
CA SER A 447 -23.29 -7.48 -6.70
C SER A 447 -24.61 -7.79 -7.41
N LEU A 448 -25.53 -6.80 -7.47
CA LEU A 448 -26.79 -6.91 -8.19
C LEU A 448 -26.58 -7.00 -9.69
N ILE A 449 -25.60 -6.27 -10.24
CA ILE A 449 -25.24 -6.41 -11.65
C ILE A 449 -24.79 -7.83 -11.95
N LEU A 450 -23.83 -8.35 -11.18
CA LEU A 450 -23.31 -9.71 -11.37
C LEU A 450 -24.40 -10.77 -11.17
N ARG A 451 -25.31 -10.57 -10.22
CA ARG A 451 -26.46 -11.45 -10.00
C ARG A 451 -27.44 -11.44 -11.16
N ALA A 452 -27.73 -10.26 -11.71
CA ALA A 452 -28.65 -10.12 -12.84
C ALA A 452 -28.06 -10.68 -14.14
N LEU A 453 -26.73 -10.78 -14.24
CA LEU A 453 -26.08 -11.52 -15.33
C LEU A 453 -26.36 -13.02 -15.25
N ASP A 454 -26.54 -13.61 -14.06
CA ASP A 454 -26.85 -15.05 -13.91
C ASP A 454 -25.82 -15.97 -14.61
N LEU A 455 -24.52 -15.64 -14.46
CA LEU A 455 -23.41 -16.34 -15.12
C LEU A 455 -22.41 -17.00 -14.15
N TYR A 456 -22.56 -16.77 -12.84
CA TYR A 456 -21.55 -17.08 -11.82
C TYR A 456 -22.17 -17.84 -10.63
N GLU A 457 -22.83 -18.95 -10.93
CA GLU A 457 -23.44 -19.80 -9.90
C GLU A 457 -22.37 -20.34 -8.92
N GLY A 458 -22.67 -20.28 -7.63
CA GLY A 458 -21.76 -20.74 -6.57
C GLY A 458 -20.55 -19.84 -6.29
N ALA A 459 -20.38 -18.74 -7.04
CA ALA A 459 -19.30 -17.78 -6.81
C ALA A 459 -19.71 -16.65 -5.85
N ASP A 460 -18.73 -16.11 -5.13
CA ASP A 460 -18.92 -14.87 -4.39
C ASP A 460 -19.03 -13.69 -5.38
N LEU A 461 -20.21 -13.07 -5.46
CA LEU A 461 -20.51 -11.96 -6.36
C LEU A 461 -19.92 -10.63 -5.86
N ASN A 462 -18.60 -10.54 -5.81
CA ASN A 462 -17.84 -9.41 -5.26
C ASN A 462 -16.94 -8.77 -6.34
N GLN A 463 -16.05 -7.87 -5.90
CA GLN A 463 -15.07 -7.18 -6.75
C GLN A 463 -14.16 -8.14 -7.53
N SER A 464 -13.77 -9.29 -6.97
CA SER A 464 -12.97 -10.29 -7.68
C SER A 464 -13.76 -10.95 -8.81
N CYS A 465 -15.06 -11.20 -8.61
CA CYS A 465 -15.92 -11.71 -9.67
C CYS A 465 -16.14 -10.66 -10.77
N ALA A 466 -16.31 -9.39 -10.40
CA ALA A 466 -16.38 -8.28 -11.35
C ALA A 466 -15.08 -8.11 -12.14
N TRP A 467 -13.93 -8.29 -11.50
CA TRP A 467 -12.63 -8.30 -12.17
C TRP A 467 -12.55 -9.37 -13.25
N THR A 468 -12.90 -10.63 -12.94
CA THR A 468 -12.92 -11.71 -13.94
C THR A 468 -13.97 -11.46 -15.02
N PHE A 469 -15.13 -10.89 -14.68
CA PHE A 469 -16.13 -10.52 -15.68
C PHE A 469 -15.59 -9.50 -16.69
N LEU A 470 -14.86 -8.47 -16.22
CA LEU A 470 -14.22 -7.48 -17.10
C LEU A 470 -13.15 -8.11 -17.99
N GLN A 471 -12.49 -9.18 -17.53
CA GLN A 471 -11.58 -9.97 -18.35
C GLN A 471 -12.33 -10.77 -19.42
N GLU A 472 -13.47 -11.39 -19.08
CA GLU A 472 -14.32 -12.11 -20.04
C GLU A 472 -14.94 -11.17 -21.10
N LEU A 473 -15.14 -9.88 -20.79
CA LEU A 473 -15.54 -8.86 -21.75
C LEU A 473 -14.39 -8.33 -22.63
N GLY A 474 -13.15 -8.74 -22.37
CA GLY A 474 -11.95 -8.25 -23.07
C GLY A 474 -11.52 -6.82 -22.70
N ILE A 475 -12.15 -6.21 -21.69
CA ILE A 475 -11.81 -4.86 -21.20
C ILE A 475 -10.44 -4.88 -20.52
N ILE A 476 -10.23 -5.88 -19.66
CA ILE A 476 -9.00 -6.10 -18.90
C ILE A 476 -8.32 -7.38 -19.43
N PRO A 477 -6.98 -7.39 -19.67
CA PRO A 477 -6.28 -8.62 -20.03
C PRO A 477 -6.38 -9.71 -18.94
N PRO A 478 -6.43 -11.01 -19.28
CA PRO A 478 -6.58 -12.08 -18.30
C PRO A 478 -5.46 -12.20 -17.25
N TRP A 479 -4.24 -11.82 -17.63
CA TRP A 479 -3.03 -11.83 -16.81
C TRP A 479 -2.75 -10.49 -16.12
N GLU A 480 -3.67 -9.54 -16.25
CA GLU A 480 -3.51 -8.22 -15.68
C GLU A 480 -3.55 -8.27 -14.14
N ILE A 481 -2.83 -7.35 -13.48
CA ILE A 481 -2.69 -7.34 -12.02
C ILE A 481 -3.34 -6.11 -11.36
N PRO A 482 -4.12 -6.28 -10.27
CA PRO A 482 -4.85 -5.18 -9.63
C PRO A 482 -3.97 -4.03 -9.12
N SER A 483 -2.70 -4.27 -8.75
CA SER A 483 -1.79 -3.21 -8.25
C SER A 483 -1.64 -2.02 -9.19
N ARG A 484 -1.78 -2.24 -10.51
CA ARG A 484 -1.66 -1.18 -11.53
C ARG A 484 -2.86 -0.23 -11.55
N TYR A 485 -3.97 -0.63 -10.91
CA TYR A 485 -5.23 0.10 -10.90
C TYR A 485 -5.57 0.68 -9.52
N LYS A 486 -5.18 -0.02 -8.45
CA LYS A 486 -5.47 0.39 -7.07
C LYS A 486 -4.75 1.68 -6.68
N VAL A 487 -3.55 1.92 -7.22
CA VAL A 487 -2.73 3.10 -6.90
C VAL A 487 -2.99 4.22 -7.90
N ARG A 488 -3.45 5.38 -7.41
CA ARG A 488 -3.81 6.53 -8.23
C ARG A 488 -2.92 7.72 -7.88
N PHE A 489 -1.92 7.97 -8.72
CA PHE A 489 -1.03 9.11 -8.55
C PHE A 489 -1.77 10.38 -8.96
N PRO A 490 -1.60 11.50 -8.22
CA PRO A 490 -2.14 12.78 -8.65
C PRO A 490 -1.74 13.11 -10.07
N GLU A 491 -2.73 13.43 -10.89
CA GLU A 491 -2.57 13.87 -12.29
C GLU A 491 -2.04 12.80 -13.26
N VAL A 492 -1.96 11.54 -12.82
CA VAL A 492 -1.66 10.39 -13.67
C VAL A 492 -2.94 9.61 -13.92
N LYS A 493 -3.18 9.20 -15.17
CA LYS A 493 -4.35 8.43 -15.55
C LYS A 493 -4.03 6.93 -15.54
N ILE A 494 -5.04 6.12 -15.28
CA ILE A 494 -4.95 4.67 -15.50
C ILE A 494 -5.61 4.36 -16.85
N GLN A 495 -4.87 3.67 -17.72
CA GLN A 495 -5.37 3.09 -18.95
C GLN A 495 -5.71 1.62 -18.72
N SER A 496 -6.95 1.25 -19.05
CA SER A 496 -7.38 -0.17 -19.03
C SER A 496 -6.46 -1.01 -19.91
N GLY A 497 -5.86 -2.04 -19.33
CA GLY A 497 -4.90 -2.94 -19.96
C GLY A 497 -3.53 -2.32 -20.32
N GLY A 498 -3.31 -1.03 -20.04
CA GLY A 498 -2.10 -0.28 -20.43
C GLY A 498 -1.30 0.31 -19.27
N GLY A 499 -1.90 0.45 -18.08
CA GLY A 499 -1.23 0.91 -16.86
C GLY A 499 -1.29 2.42 -16.66
N LEU A 500 -0.19 3.01 -16.20
CA LEU A 500 -0.13 4.43 -15.83
C LEU A 500 0.25 5.28 -17.05
N ILE A 501 -0.59 6.26 -17.39
CA ILE A 501 -0.33 7.25 -18.44
C ILE A 501 -0.11 8.63 -17.81
N ARG A 502 0.97 9.27 -18.24
CA ARG A 502 1.24 10.70 -18.04
C ARG A 502 1.01 11.43 -19.35
N GLU A 503 0.48 12.64 -19.29
CA GLU A 503 0.42 13.52 -20.45
C GLU A 503 1.84 14.03 -20.75
N THR A 504 2.36 13.73 -21.94
CA THR A 504 3.69 14.17 -22.36
C THR A 504 3.71 15.69 -22.59
N PRO A 505 4.75 16.40 -22.15
CA PRO A 505 4.92 17.83 -22.46
C PRO A 505 4.90 18.09 -23.97
N VAL A 506 4.27 19.18 -24.40
CA VAL A 506 4.12 19.50 -25.83
C VAL A 506 5.43 20.02 -26.43
N ASN A 507 6.16 20.88 -25.70
CA ASN A 507 7.45 21.43 -26.10
C ASN A 507 8.53 21.04 -25.08
N ILE A 508 9.24 19.95 -25.35
CA ILE A 508 10.30 19.47 -24.44
C ILE A 508 11.49 20.44 -24.46
N GLU A 509 11.72 21.09 -25.61
CA GLU A 509 12.77 22.08 -25.86
C GLU A 509 12.74 23.22 -24.82
N ASP A 510 11.54 23.71 -24.48
CA ASP A 510 11.32 24.79 -23.50
C ASP A 510 11.75 24.37 -22.08
N SER A 511 11.80 23.07 -21.82
CA SER A 511 12.25 22.49 -20.56
C SER A 511 13.76 22.20 -20.51
N THR A 512 14.47 22.38 -21.63
CA THR A 512 15.91 22.14 -21.75
C THR A 512 16.72 23.43 -21.85
N ARG A 513 18.00 23.40 -21.48
CA ARG A 513 18.95 24.52 -21.52
C ARG A 513 20.32 24.02 -21.98
N PRO A 514 21.21 24.92 -22.45
CA PRO A 514 22.62 24.61 -22.57
C PRO A 514 23.18 24.11 -21.23
N ASP A 515 24.22 23.27 -21.33
CA ASP A 515 24.88 22.69 -20.17
C ASP A 515 25.47 23.79 -19.28
N VAL A 516 24.91 23.93 -18.07
CA VAL A 516 25.34 24.96 -17.10
C VAL A 516 26.76 24.76 -16.56
N ALA A 517 27.40 23.64 -16.86
CA ALA A 517 28.74 23.31 -16.43
C ALA A 517 29.74 23.12 -17.58
N GLU A 518 29.36 23.40 -18.84
CA GLU A 518 30.16 23.15 -20.05
C GLU A 518 31.63 23.59 -19.90
N ASP A 519 31.88 24.85 -19.52
CA ASP A 519 33.23 25.43 -19.40
C ASP A 519 34.00 25.01 -18.13
N ALA A 520 33.38 24.20 -17.26
CA ALA A 520 33.94 23.83 -15.96
C ALA A 520 34.11 22.31 -15.80
N ARG A 521 33.78 21.52 -16.82
CA ARG A 521 33.90 20.06 -16.75
C ARG A 521 35.36 19.65 -16.72
N ARG A 522 35.73 18.85 -15.71
CA ARG A 522 37.00 18.11 -15.72
C ARG A 522 36.94 17.01 -16.78
N ASP A 523 37.97 16.93 -17.60
CA ASP A 523 38.16 15.85 -18.56
C ASP A 523 38.67 14.59 -17.81
N TRP A 524 37.96 13.46 -17.98
CA TRP A 524 38.30 12.15 -17.41
C TRP A 524 38.79 11.19 -18.49
N ALA A 525 39.88 11.56 -19.18
CA ALA A 525 40.54 10.72 -20.18
C ALA A 525 41.55 9.70 -19.61
N ASP A 526 42.20 10.02 -18.48
CA ASP A 526 43.40 9.29 -18.02
C ASP A 526 43.10 8.04 -17.18
N ALA A 527 41.88 7.91 -16.65
CA ALA A 527 41.49 6.82 -15.75
C ALA A 527 40.32 6.02 -16.35
N PRO A 528 40.32 4.68 -16.24
CA PRO A 528 39.18 3.86 -16.62
C PRO A 528 37.98 4.15 -15.70
N VAL A 529 36.80 4.31 -16.30
CA VAL A 529 35.53 4.48 -15.58
C VAL A 529 34.74 3.19 -15.67
N PHE A 530 34.60 2.49 -14.55
CA PHE A 530 33.89 1.21 -14.47
C PHE A 530 32.40 1.44 -14.22
N CYS A 531 31.56 1.21 -15.22
CA CYS A 531 30.11 1.13 -15.10
C CYS A 531 29.72 -0.34 -14.90
N ILE A 532 29.30 -0.70 -13.68
CA ILE A 532 29.12 -2.09 -13.26
C ILE A 532 27.63 -2.36 -13.05
N ASP A 533 26.96 -2.88 -14.08
CA ASP A 533 25.51 -3.00 -14.17
C ASP A 533 25.07 -4.35 -14.74
N ALA A 534 23.90 -4.84 -14.34
CA ALA A 534 23.35 -6.07 -14.90
C ALA A 534 23.23 -5.97 -16.43
N PRO A 535 23.45 -7.06 -17.20
CA PRO A 535 23.42 -7.03 -18.67
C PRO A 535 22.14 -6.45 -19.27
N SER A 536 21.01 -6.59 -18.59
CA SER A 536 19.70 -6.07 -18.98
C SER A 536 19.48 -4.59 -18.66
N THR A 537 20.40 -3.91 -17.96
CA THR A 537 20.23 -2.50 -17.57
C THR A 537 20.30 -1.59 -18.79
N ILE A 538 19.25 -0.79 -19.01
CA ILE A 538 19.15 0.16 -20.12
C ILE A 538 19.69 1.56 -19.74
N LEU A 539 19.39 2.01 -18.52
CA LEU A 539 19.76 3.33 -18.00
C LEU A 539 21.01 3.20 -17.14
N ILE A 540 22.14 3.76 -17.58
CA ILE A 540 23.40 3.73 -16.84
C ILE A 540 23.56 5.06 -16.11
N ASP A 541 23.31 5.04 -14.80
CA ASP A 541 23.39 6.23 -13.94
C ASP A 541 24.79 6.46 -13.36
N ASP A 542 25.58 5.41 -13.11
CA ASP A 542 26.79 5.51 -12.30
C ASP A 542 28.00 4.74 -12.84
N GLY A 543 29.18 5.29 -12.56
CA GLY A 543 30.48 4.73 -12.93
C GLY A 543 31.54 5.12 -11.89
N ILE A 544 32.58 4.29 -11.74
CA ILE A 544 33.57 4.44 -10.67
C ILE A 544 34.98 4.46 -11.26
N SER A 545 35.83 5.39 -10.80
CA SER A 545 37.26 5.39 -11.13
C SER A 545 38.13 5.61 -9.88
N LEU A 546 39.42 5.34 -10.04
CA LEU A 546 40.43 5.47 -9.00
C LEU A 546 41.53 6.44 -9.47
N GLU A 547 41.96 7.35 -8.60
CA GLU A 547 43.12 8.22 -8.80
C GLU A 547 44.10 8.05 -7.63
N ARG A 548 45.37 7.74 -7.95
CA ARG A 548 46.43 7.57 -6.93
C ARG A 548 46.95 8.96 -6.51
N THR A 549 47.28 9.12 -5.23
CA THR A 549 47.90 10.36 -4.75
C THR A 549 49.43 10.23 -4.65
N ASP A 550 50.11 11.32 -4.29
CA ASP A 550 51.56 11.31 -3.98
C ASP A 550 51.91 10.39 -2.80
N LYS A 551 50.93 10.07 -1.96
CA LYS A 551 51.08 9.13 -0.85
C LYS A 551 50.56 7.75 -1.26
N PRO A 552 51.35 6.69 -1.10
CA PRO A 552 51.02 5.36 -1.61
C PRO A 552 49.84 4.69 -0.90
N ASP A 553 49.46 5.16 0.29
CA ASP A 553 48.35 4.66 1.11
C ASP A 553 47.08 5.53 1.04
N GLU A 554 47.10 6.60 0.24
CA GLU A 554 45.96 7.50 0.02
C GLU A 554 45.52 7.46 -1.45
N PHE A 555 44.21 7.28 -1.66
CA PHE A 555 43.60 7.18 -2.98
C PHE A 555 42.36 8.07 -3.06
N TRP A 556 42.12 8.65 -4.22
CA TRP A 556 40.82 9.22 -4.57
C TRP A 556 39.95 8.15 -5.22
N ILE A 557 38.75 7.98 -4.69
CA ILE A 557 37.65 7.29 -5.37
C ILE A 557 36.75 8.35 -5.97
N HIS A 558 36.45 8.20 -7.26
CA HIS A 558 35.52 9.06 -7.98
C HIS A 558 34.28 8.26 -8.37
N VAL A 559 33.12 8.74 -7.95
CA VAL A 559 31.83 8.21 -8.36
C VAL A 559 31.22 9.20 -9.34
N HIS A 560 31.26 8.84 -10.62
CA HIS A 560 30.69 9.60 -11.72
C HIS A 560 29.21 9.25 -11.83
N THR A 561 28.35 10.25 -11.85
CA THR A 561 26.90 10.06 -11.98
C THR A 561 26.41 10.80 -13.20
N ALA A 562 25.45 10.23 -13.93
CA ALA A 562 24.79 10.87 -15.07
C ALA A 562 24.33 12.28 -14.69
N ASP A 563 24.42 13.24 -15.62
CA ASP A 563 24.18 14.65 -15.31
C ASP A 563 23.01 15.27 -16.10
N PRO A 564 21.77 14.73 -15.98
CA PRO A 564 20.59 15.32 -16.63
C PRO A 564 20.24 16.70 -16.07
N ALA A 565 20.63 17.00 -14.83
CA ALA A 565 20.38 18.29 -14.19
C ALA A 565 21.13 19.45 -14.88
N SER A 566 22.24 19.16 -15.58
CA SER A 566 22.97 20.19 -16.31
C SER A 566 22.13 20.82 -17.42
N GLY A 567 21.42 20.02 -18.21
CA GLY A 567 20.64 20.47 -19.36
C GLY A 567 19.13 20.51 -19.16
N ILE A 568 18.56 19.87 -18.13
CA ILE A 568 17.12 19.97 -17.83
C ILE A 568 16.89 21.11 -16.82
N ARG A 569 15.95 22.01 -17.12
CA ARG A 569 15.56 23.10 -16.21
C ARG A 569 14.76 22.56 -15.01
N PRO A 570 15.06 22.97 -13.77
CA PRO A 570 14.20 22.70 -12.62
C PRO A 570 12.85 23.42 -12.80
N ASN A 571 11.78 22.88 -12.20
CA ASN A 571 10.42 23.45 -12.24
C ASN A 571 9.85 23.68 -13.66
N SER A 572 10.38 23.00 -14.68
CA SER A 572 9.89 23.01 -16.06
C SER A 572 8.73 22.01 -16.28
N GLU A 573 8.10 22.03 -17.46
CA GLU A 573 7.06 21.03 -17.81
C GLU A 573 7.62 19.61 -17.78
N LEU A 574 8.83 19.39 -18.31
CA LEU A 574 9.53 18.11 -18.20
C LEU A 574 9.84 17.77 -16.74
N GLY A 575 10.31 18.74 -15.94
CA GLY A 575 10.54 18.55 -14.51
C GLY A 575 9.28 18.05 -13.79
N ARG A 576 8.12 18.68 -14.07
CA ARG A 576 6.81 18.27 -13.53
C ARG A 576 6.44 16.86 -14.02
N PHE A 577 6.65 16.54 -15.29
CA PHE A 577 6.39 15.21 -15.85
C PHE A 577 7.19 14.09 -15.17
N LEU A 578 8.46 14.35 -14.86
CA LEU A 578 9.32 13.42 -14.11
C LEU A 578 8.87 13.30 -12.65
N GLU A 579 8.41 14.39 -12.03
CA GLU A 579 7.91 14.40 -10.65
C GLU A 579 6.61 13.57 -10.46
N LEU A 580 5.78 13.41 -11.50
CA LEU A 580 4.52 12.65 -11.44
C LEU A 580 4.73 11.16 -11.11
N ILE A 581 5.77 10.55 -11.68
CA ILE A 581 6.24 9.19 -11.37
C ILE A 581 7.72 9.34 -11.01
N PRO A 582 8.04 9.67 -9.75
CA PRO A 582 9.35 10.19 -9.36
C PRO A 582 10.43 9.11 -9.22
N GLU A 583 10.07 7.85 -9.41
CA GLU A 583 11.01 6.74 -9.47
C GLU A 583 10.55 5.69 -10.48
N ASN A 584 11.49 4.97 -11.07
CA ASN A 584 11.16 3.81 -11.90
C ASN A 584 10.35 2.78 -11.09
N ILE A 585 9.22 2.35 -11.65
CA ILE A 585 8.40 1.27 -11.08
C ILE A 585 8.86 -0.05 -11.71
N TYR A 586 9.59 -0.84 -10.93
CA TYR A 586 10.08 -2.16 -11.33
C TYR A 586 9.06 -3.24 -10.99
N LEU A 587 7.98 -3.28 -11.78
CA LEU A 587 6.98 -4.35 -11.73
C LEU A 587 7.24 -5.30 -12.90
N PRO A 588 7.53 -6.60 -12.67
CA PRO A 588 7.80 -7.55 -13.75
C PRO A 588 6.69 -7.53 -14.81
N GLY A 589 7.11 -7.42 -16.09
CA GLY A 589 6.21 -7.29 -17.23
C GLY A 589 5.58 -5.90 -17.44
N HIS A 590 5.71 -4.98 -16.48
CA HIS A 590 5.08 -3.66 -16.49
C HIS A 590 6.03 -2.57 -16.00
N PHE A 591 7.27 -2.60 -16.48
CA PHE A 591 8.26 -1.59 -16.15
C PHE A 591 7.78 -0.20 -16.59
N GLN A 592 7.79 0.76 -15.67
CA GLN A 592 7.47 2.17 -15.95
C GLN A 592 8.67 3.04 -15.58
N ALA A 593 9.31 3.64 -16.58
CA ALA A 593 10.43 4.55 -16.37
C ALA A 593 9.95 5.94 -15.92
N MET A 594 10.69 6.58 -15.02
CA MET A 594 10.56 8.01 -14.71
C MET A 594 10.85 8.82 -15.97
N LEU A 595 11.98 8.54 -16.63
CA LEU A 595 12.38 9.10 -17.93
C LEU A 595 12.23 8.01 -19.02
N PRO A 596 11.18 8.06 -19.86
CA PRO A 596 10.98 7.09 -20.95
C PRO A 596 12.03 7.22 -22.06
N ASN A 597 12.45 6.10 -22.65
CA ASN A 597 13.44 6.08 -23.73
C ASN A 597 12.93 6.70 -25.04
N ASP A 598 11.63 6.67 -25.27
CA ASP A 598 10.95 7.26 -26.43
C ASP A 598 10.76 8.78 -26.29
N LEU A 599 11.13 9.37 -25.15
CA LEU A 599 11.07 10.79 -24.91
C LEU A 599 12.34 11.49 -25.44
N GLY A 600 12.21 12.21 -26.57
CA GLY A 600 13.31 12.87 -27.26
C GLY A 600 12.92 14.11 -28.05
N LEU A 601 13.91 14.88 -28.47
CA LEU A 601 13.82 16.04 -29.34
C LEU A 601 14.07 15.58 -30.79
N ASP A 602 13.33 16.14 -31.75
CA ASP A 602 13.28 15.88 -33.21
C ASP A 602 14.41 15.04 -33.88
N ASN A 603 14.04 14.20 -34.87
CA ASN A 603 14.87 13.21 -35.58
C ASN A 603 15.89 13.83 -36.57
N SER A 604 16.67 14.81 -36.14
CA SER A 604 17.56 15.62 -37.01
C SER A 604 18.95 15.01 -37.29
N GLY A 605 19.34 13.91 -36.63
CA GLY A 605 20.52 13.10 -36.98
C GLY A 605 21.86 13.55 -36.37
N ASP A 606 21.86 14.31 -35.28
CA ASP A 606 23.05 14.69 -34.51
C ASP A 606 23.04 13.96 -33.15
N TYR A 607 24.14 13.81 -32.40
CA TYR A 607 24.07 13.08 -31.10
C TYR A 607 23.21 13.82 -30.04
N LYS A 608 22.90 15.09 -30.28
CA LYS A 608 21.92 15.92 -29.56
C LYS A 608 20.46 15.73 -30.04
N SER A 609 20.24 14.87 -31.05
CA SER A 609 18.93 14.46 -31.57
C SER A 609 18.51 13.05 -31.09
N GLY A 610 19.22 12.50 -30.10
CA GLY A 610 18.86 11.24 -29.44
C GLY A 610 17.86 11.46 -28.31
N SER A 611 17.30 10.37 -27.77
CA SER A 611 16.46 10.44 -26.57
C SER A 611 17.21 11.07 -25.40
N LEU A 612 16.50 11.66 -24.44
CA LEU A 612 17.16 12.20 -23.22
C LEU A 612 17.96 11.12 -22.48
N VAL A 613 17.52 9.87 -22.58
CA VAL A 613 18.23 8.71 -22.03
C VAL A 613 19.58 8.51 -22.71
N GLU A 614 19.64 8.56 -24.04
CA GLU A 614 20.91 8.46 -24.79
C GLU A 614 21.82 9.66 -24.52
N GLN A 615 21.26 10.84 -24.28
CA GLN A 615 22.02 12.06 -24.00
C GLN A 615 22.78 12.01 -22.67
N TYR A 616 22.19 11.41 -21.63
CA TYR A 616 22.72 11.48 -20.26
C TYR A 616 23.15 10.14 -19.66
N SER A 617 22.75 8.99 -20.21
CA SER A 617 23.30 7.71 -19.74
C SER A 617 24.80 7.70 -19.92
N LEU A 618 25.55 7.22 -18.91
CA LEU A 618 27.00 7.29 -18.93
C LEU A 618 27.58 6.48 -20.09
N ALA A 619 28.40 7.15 -20.89
CA ALA A 619 29.18 6.62 -22.00
C ALA A 619 30.32 7.60 -22.32
N ASP A 620 31.18 7.25 -23.28
CA ASP A 620 32.23 8.17 -23.74
C ASP A 620 31.61 9.45 -24.33
N GLY A 621 32.21 10.60 -24.00
CA GLY A 621 31.75 11.94 -24.34
C GLY A 621 30.57 12.47 -23.52
N ARG A 622 30.09 11.71 -22.51
CA ARG A 622 28.89 12.09 -21.75
C ARG A 622 29.21 12.94 -20.52
N PRO A 623 28.32 13.90 -20.17
CA PRO A 623 28.46 14.71 -18.97
C PRO A 623 28.17 13.90 -17.70
N ALA A 624 28.98 14.11 -16.67
CA ALA A 624 28.79 13.51 -15.36
C ALA A 624 28.97 14.53 -14.24
N LEU A 625 28.23 14.36 -13.14
CA LEU A 625 28.50 15.01 -11.87
C LEU A 625 29.27 14.01 -11.00
N THR A 626 30.49 14.35 -10.60
CA THR A 626 31.42 13.41 -9.95
C THR A 626 31.57 13.71 -8.46
N PHE A 627 31.28 12.71 -7.63
CA PHE A 627 31.47 12.74 -6.18
C PHE A 627 32.78 12.06 -5.84
N SER A 628 33.72 12.82 -5.29
CA SER A 628 35.09 12.36 -5.04
C SER A 628 35.37 12.27 -3.54
N ALA A 629 36.04 11.20 -3.12
CA ALA A 629 36.45 10.98 -1.74
C ALA A 629 37.91 10.54 -1.71
N ARG A 630 38.74 11.24 -0.92
CA ARG A 630 40.11 10.81 -0.62
C ARG A 630 40.09 9.93 0.61
N LEU A 631 40.56 8.70 0.46
CA LEU A 631 40.54 7.67 1.49
C LEU A 631 41.94 7.15 1.75
N ASN A 632 42.21 6.73 2.99
CA ASN A 632 43.33 5.83 3.28
C ASN A 632 42.89 4.36 3.24
N GLU A 633 43.86 3.44 3.34
CA GLU A 633 43.63 1.99 3.43
C GLU A 633 42.74 1.55 4.61
N ASN A 634 42.57 2.38 5.65
CA ASN A 634 41.66 2.11 6.78
C ASN A 634 40.21 2.57 6.50
N GLY A 635 39.95 3.18 5.34
CA GLY A 635 38.67 3.78 4.98
C GLY A 635 38.38 5.10 5.72
N ASP A 636 39.38 5.78 6.27
CA ASP A 636 39.20 7.14 6.79
C ASP A 636 38.95 8.09 5.62
N LEU A 637 37.87 8.89 5.71
CA LEU A 637 37.60 9.97 4.77
C LEU A 637 38.47 11.17 5.11
N LEU A 638 39.51 11.39 4.28
CA LEU A 638 40.50 12.45 4.47
C LEU A 638 40.11 13.76 3.79
N ASP A 639 39.41 13.68 2.66
CA ASP A 639 38.95 14.82 1.89
C ASP A 639 37.79 14.44 0.97
N TYR A 640 37.01 15.43 0.51
CA TYR A 640 35.92 15.21 -0.43
C TYR A 640 35.63 16.45 -1.28
N LYS A 641 35.18 16.21 -2.51
CA LYS A 641 34.78 17.27 -3.44
C LYS A 641 33.72 16.77 -4.43
N ILE A 642 33.02 17.73 -5.04
CA ILE A 642 32.04 17.47 -6.09
C ILE A 642 32.38 18.38 -7.26
N GLU A 643 32.54 17.79 -8.44
CA GLU A 643 32.96 18.49 -9.65
C GLU A 643 32.20 17.96 -10.88
N PRO A 644 31.77 18.82 -11.80
CA PRO A 644 31.27 18.36 -13.09
C PRO A 644 32.43 17.83 -13.93
N GLY A 645 32.16 16.83 -14.77
CA GLY A 645 33.16 16.23 -15.64
C GLY A 645 32.59 15.66 -16.93
N THR A 646 33.49 15.28 -17.83
CA THR A 646 33.21 14.60 -19.11
C THR A 646 33.97 13.28 -19.14
N LEU A 647 33.29 12.17 -19.45
CA LEU A 647 33.88 10.83 -19.44
C LEU A 647 34.43 10.43 -20.82
N HIS A 648 35.53 9.69 -20.89
CA HIS A 648 36.13 9.26 -22.16
C HIS A 648 36.60 7.80 -22.22
N ASN A 649 36.74 7.11 -21.09
CA ASN A 649 37.26 5.75 -21.02
C ASN A 649 36.30 4.84 -20.23
N VAL A 650 35.05 4.74 -20.69
CA VAL A 650 33.99 3.98 -20.01
C VAL A 650 34.09 2.49 -20.31
N LYS A 651 34.04 1.66 -19.26
CA LYS A 651 34.07 0.19 -19.30
C LYS A 651 32.80 -0.38 -18.69
N TYR A 652 32.07 -1.23 -19.42
CA TYR A 652 30.85 -1.87 -18.95
C TYR A 652 31.12 -3.28 -18.45
N LEU A 653 30.86 -3.55 -17.18
CA LEU A 653 31.13 -4.82 -16.51
C LEU A 653 29.86 -5.42 -15.92
N ASP A 654 29.79 -6.75 -15.84
CA ASP A 654 28.74 -7.45 -15.09
C ASP A 654 29.10 -7.50 -13.59
N PRO A 655 28.19 -7.10 -12.67
CA PRO A 655 28.42 -7.15 -11.24
C PRO A 655 28.83 -8.54 -10.71
N ARG A 656 28.30 -9.62 -11.28
CA ARG A 656 28.63 -10.99 -10.87
C ARG A 656 30.06 -11.35 -11.26
N ASP A 657 30.48 -10.96 -12.46
CA ASP A 657 31.84 -11.17 -12.95
C ASP A 657 32.86 -10.36 -12.13
N VAL A 658 32.52 -9.12 -11.75
CA VAL A 658 33.34 -8.31 -10.84
C VAL A 658 33.43 -8.93 -9.44
N ALA A 659 32.31 -9.43 -8.89
CA ALA A 659 32.29 -10.08 -7.59
C ALA A 659 33.14 -11.38 -7.59
N GLU A 660 33.05 -12.18 -8.65
CA GLU A 660 33.90 -13.36 -8.84
C GLU A 660 35.38 -12.96 -8.94
N PHE A 661 35.70 -11.95 -9.77
CA PHE A 661 37.07 -11.45 -9.94
C PHE A 661 37.68 -10.95 -8.62
N CYS A 662 36.90 -10.25 -7.80
CA CYS A 662 37.31 -9.77 -6.48
C CYS A 662 37.36 -10.85 -5.40
N ASN A 663 37.03 -12.11 -5.72
CA ASN A 663 36.89 -13.22 -4.76
C ASN A 663 35.93 -12.90 -3.60
N GLU A 664 34.80 -12.26 -3.91
CA GLU A 664 33.78 -11.97 -2.91
C GLU A 664 33.17 -13.27 -2.37
N PRO A 665 32.90 -13.38 -1.05
CA PRO A 665 32.25 -14.56 -0.50
C PRO A 665 30.85 -14.69 -1.12
N PRO A 666 30.41 -15.91 -1.47
CA PRO A 666 29.08 -16.10 -2.02
C PRO A 666 28.04 -15.60 -1.01
N PRO A 667 26.91 -15.05 -1.48
CA PRO A 667 25.80 -14.68 -0.60
C PRO A 667 25.36 -15.91 0.21
N PRO A 668 24.72 -15.71 1.38
CA PRO A 668 24.15 -16.82 2.14
C PRO A 668 23.29 -17.70 1.21
N PRO A 669 23.37 -19.03 1.32
CA PRO A 669 22.62 -19.93 0.45
C PRO A 669 21.14 -19.61 0.56
N VAL A 670 20.54 -19.31 -0.58
CA VAL A 670 19.10 -19.09 -0.72
C VAL A 670 18.46 -20.42 -1.06
N SER A 671 17.16 -20.57 -0.76
CA SER A 671 16.38 -21.72 -1.22
C SER A 671 16.51 -21.87 -2.74
N ASP A 672 16.74 -23.10 -3.20
CA ASP A 672 16.80 -23.49 -4.61
C ASP A 672 15.40 -23.69 -5.23
N GLN A 673 14.36 -23.43 -4.44
CA GLN A 673 12.98 -23.54 -4.87
C GLN A 673 12.69 -22.60 -6.04
N THR A 674 12.12 -23.16 -7.11
CA THR A 674 11.63 -22.42 -8.27
C THR A 674 10.25 -22.93 -8.67
N LEU A 675 9.40 -22.02 -9.13
CA LEU A 675 8.09 -22.35 -9.69
C LEU A 675 7.97 -21.68 -11.05
N VAL A 676 7.69 -22.47 -12.08
CA VAL A 676 7.62 -22.01 -13.47
C VAL A 676 6.27 -22.40 -14.05
N VAL A 677 5.65 -21.46 -14.75
CA VAL A 677 4.40 -21.68 -15.50
C VAL A 677 4.46 -21.01 -16.86
N GLY A 678 3.87 -21.66 -17.87
CA GLY A 678 3.90 -21.22 -19.27
C GLY A 678 5.20 -21.55 -20.00
N GLU A 679 5.19 -21.32 -21.31
CA GLU A 679 6.36 -21.54 -22.18
C GLU A 679 7.17 -20.25 -22.30
N PRO A 680 8.50 -20.28 -22.13
CA PRO A 680 9.33 -19.09 -22.31
C PRO A 680 9.28 -18.64 -23.77
N PRO A 681 9.18 -17.34 -24.06
CA PRO A 681 9.12 -16.86 -25.43
C PRO A 681 10.42 -17.16 -26.18
N ASN A 682 10.32 -17.42 -27.49
CA ASN A 682 11.46 -17.72 -28.37
C ASN A 682 12.47 -16.56 -28.47
N LYS A 683 12.02 -15.33 -28.22
CA LYS A 683 12.86 -14.15 -28.02
C LYS A 683 12.85 -13.82 -26.53
N LEU A 684 13.90 -14.20 -25.80
CA LEU A 684 14.21 -13.47 -24.57
C LEU A 684 14.62 -12.05 -24.99
N ASP A 685 14.15 -11.03 -24.26
CA ASP A 685 14.54 -9.63 -24.47
C ASP A 685 16.04 -9.56 -24.78
N MET A 686 16.37 -9.09 -25.98
CA MET A 686 17.76 -8.91 -26.34
C MET A 686 18.35 -7.89 -25.36
N ALA A 687 19.38 -8.31 -24.62
CA ALA A 687 20.11 -7.39 -23.77
C ALA A 687 20.51 -6.16 -24.60
N PRO A 688 20.45 -4.94 -24.02
CA PRO A 688 20.84 -3.73 -24.72
C PRO A 688 22.21 -3.92 -25.38
N ASN A 689 22.32 -3.48 -26.64
CA ASN A 689 23.54 -3.64 -27.44
C ASN A 689 24.64 -2.73 -26.90
N ARG A 690 25.34 -3.19 -25.86
CA ARG A 690 26.46 -2.50 -25.22
C ARG A 690 27.68 -3.44 -25.19
N PRO A 691 28.91 -2.91 -25.33
CA PRO A 691 30.12 -3.71 -25.32
C PRO A 691 30.47 -4.11 -23.88
N LEU A 692 29.70 -5.06 -23.32
CA LEU A 692 30.02 -5.72 -22.05
C LEU A 692 31.35 -6.44 -22.18
N MET A 693 32.23 -6.23 -21.21
CA MET A 693 33.52 -6.90 -21.13
C MET A 693 33.65 -7.71 -19.84
N SER A 694 34.48 -8.74 -19.85
CA SER A 694 34.82 -9.42 -18.60
C SER A 694 35.92 -8.67 -17.85
N ALA A 695 35.85 -8.67 -16.51
CA ALA A 695 36.88 -8.16 -15.62
C ALA A 695 38.25 -8.83 -15.87
N LYS A 696 38.28 -10.07 -16.36
CA LYS A 696 39.53 -10.77 -16.73
C LYS A 696 40.17 -10.22 -18.02
N GLU A 697 39.41 -9.54 -18.87
CA GLU A 697 39.86 -8.94 -20.13
C GLU A 697 40.40 -7.52 -19.95
N LEU A 698 40.22 -6.92 -18.78
CA LEU A 698 40.83 -5.63 -18.43
C LEU A 698 42.35 -5.68 -18.54
N ASP A 699 42.98 -4.55 -18.88
CA ASP A 699 44.44 -4.41 -18.80
C ASP A 699 44.93 -4.51 -17.35
N ASP A 700 46.23 -4.77 -17.16
CA ASP A 700 46.80 -5.04 -15.84
C ASP A 700 46.63 -3.88 -14.85
N ARG A 701 46.66 -2.63 -15.34
CA ARG A 701 46.45 -1.45 -14.50
C ARG A 701 44.99 -1.34 -14.08
N SER A 702 44.06 -1.49 -15.02
CA SER A 702 42.61 -1.49 -14.73
C SER A 702 42.22 -2.61 -13.76
N LYS A 703 42.84 -3.79 -13.86
CA LYS A 703 42.67 -4.89 -12.90
C LYS A 703 43.14 -4.51 -11.51
N GLU A 704 44.32 -3.91 -11.39
CA GLU A 704 44.85 -3.45 -10.11
C GLU A 704 43.95 -2.37 -9.49
N ASP A 705 43.50 -1.40 -10.29
CA ASP A 705 42.62 -0.32 -9.83
C ASP A 705 41.27 -0.87 -9.32
N LEU A 706 40.69 -1.87 -10.00
CA LEU A 706 39.47 -2.55 -9.54
C LEU A 706 39.66 -3.29 -8.20
N LEU A 707 40.82 -3.94 -8.01
CA LEU A 707 41.15 -4.62 -6.75
C LEU A 707 41.38 -3.61 -5.61
N ILE A 708 41.98 -2.45 -5.88
CA ILE A 708 42.14 -1.37 -4.90
C ILE A 708 40.77 -0.79 -4.52
N LEU A 709 39.91 -0.50 -5.51
CA LEU A 709 38.54 -0.07 -5.26
C LEU A 709 37.78 -1.06 -4.39
N HIS A 710 37.90 -2.35 -4.65
CA HIS A 710 37.33 -3.40 -3.81
C HIS A 710 37.83 -3.33 -2.37
N ARG A 711 39.15 -3.26 -2.16
CA ARG A 711 39.75 -3.16 -0.81
C ARG A 711 39.25 -1.94 -0.05
N LEU A 712 39.28 -0.76 -0.66
CA LEU A 712 38.81 0.49 -0.04
C LEU A 712 37.30 0.42 0.27
N SER A 713 36.50 -0.16 -0.63
CA SER A 713 35.07 -0.34 -0.43
C SER A 713 34.75 -1.25 0.77
N GLN A 714 35.57 -2.29 1.01
CA GLN A 714 35.45 -3.16 2.18
C GLN A 714 35.88 -2.44 3.47
N ALA A 715 36.91 -1.60 3.41
CA ALA A 715 37.32 -0.77 4.54
C ALA A 715 36.20 0.20 4.96
N LEU A 716 35.56 0.87 4.00
CA LEU A 716 34.38 1.70 4.24
C LEU A 716 33.22 0.89 4.86
N ARG A 717 32.92 -0.29 4.31
CA ARG A 717 31.89 -1.19 4.85
C ARG A 717 32.17 -1.52 6.32
N LYS A 718 33.41 -1.90 6.66
CA LYS A 718 33.80 -2.27 8.02
C LYS A 718 33.50 -1.13 9.02
N ARG A 719 33.85 0.11 8.68
CA ARG A 719 33.56 1.28 9.53
C ARG A 719 32.06 1.53 9.70
N ARG A 720 31.29 1.38 8.63
CA ARG A 720 29.82 1.51 8.69
C ARG A 720 29.23 0.45 9.61
N LEU A 721 29.73 -0.79 9.58
CA LEU A 721 29.31 -1.86 10.49
C LEU A 721 29.63 -1.55 11.95
N GLU A 722 30.79 -0.95 12.23
CA GLU A 722 31.16 -0.50 13.59
C GLU A 722 30.20 0.58 14.12
N LYS A 723 29.58 1.36 13.21
CA LYS A 723 28.56 2.37 13.52
C LYS A 723 27.12 1.82 13.56
N GLY A 724 26.90 0.53 13.31
CA GLY A 724 25.58 -0.09 13.36
C GLY A 724 24.89 -0.32 12.01
N ALA A 725 25.62 -0.21 10.89
CA ALA A 725 25.08 -0.52 9.57
C ALA A 725 24.58 -1.96 9.45
N TRP A 726 23.60 -2.18 8.58
CA TRP A 726 23.02 -3.50 8.35
C TRP A 726 24.05 -4.45 7.70
N PRO A 727 24.34 -5.63 8.29
CA PRO A 727 25.44 -6.48 7.85
C PRO A 727 25.19 -7.19 6.52
N VAL A 728 23.98 -7.71 6.34
CA VAL A 728 23.56 -8.51 5.18
C VAL A 728 22.08 -8.23 4.93
N PHE A 729 21.73 -7.97 3.67
CA PHE A 729 20.35 -7.95 3.21
C PHE A 729 19.97 -9.35 2.73
N LEU A 730 18.87 -9.89 3.25
CA LEU A 730 18.40 -11.21 2.86
C LEU A 730 17.65 -11.11 1.51
N PRO A 731 17.89 -12.04 0.59
CA PRO A 731 17.19 -12.06 -0.69
C PRO A 731 15.71 -12.39 -0.47
N GLY A 732 14.84 -11.64 -1.14
CA GLY A 732 13.42 -11.91 -1.20
C GLY A 732 13.08 -12.87 -2.34
N ALA A 733 11.83 -13.35 -2.34
CA ALA A 733 11.28 -13.98 -3.53
C ALA A 733 11.22 -12.95 -4.67
N SER A 734 11.53 -13.40 -5.88
CA SER A 734 11.49 -12.58 -7.07
C SER A 734 10.73 -13.27 -8.19
N VAL A 735 10.29 -12.45 -9.15
CA VAL A 735 9.47 -12.92 -10.27
C VAL A 735 10.03 -12.38 -11.57
N THR A 736 10.17 -13.27 -12.54
CA THR A 736 10.40 -12.92 -13.95
C THR A 736 9.11 -13.19 -14.71
N VAL A 737 8.67 -12.21 -15.51
CA VAL A 737 7.49 -12.31 -16.38
C VAL A 737 7.92 -11.95 -17.79
N ALA A 738 7.51 -12.76 -18.76
CA ALA A 738 7.75 -12.48 -20.17
C ALA A 738 6.45 -12.67 -20.97
N PHE A 739 6.18 -11.73 -21.87
CA PHE A 739 5.03 -11.75 -22.76
C PHE A 739 5.44 -12.15 -24.17
N GLU A 740 4.52 -12.75 -24.93
CA GLU A 740 4.66 -12.85 -26.37
C GLU A 740 4.13 -11.56 -27.04
N ASP A 741 4.62 -11.30 -28.26
CA ASP A 741 4.16 -10.17 -29.07
C ASP A 741 2.65 -10.26 -29.35
N VAL A 742 1.94 -9.15 -29.17
CA VAL A 742 0.52 -9.07 -29.56
C VAL A 742 0.45 -9.02 -31.10
N PRO A 743 -0.34 -9.90 -31.75
CA PRO A 743 -0.50 -9.85 -33.20
C PRO A 743 -0.99 -8.48 -33.69
N MET A 744 -0.36 -7.94 -34.74
CA MET A 744 -0.62 -6.57 -35.24
C MET A 744 -2.00 -6.40 -35.89
N GLU A 745 -2.59 -7.47 -36.42
CA GLU A 745 -3.91 -7.43 -37.07
C GLU A 745 -5.02 -7.68 -36.06
N GLN A 746 -5.87 -6.68 -35.83
CA GLN A 746 -7.08 -6.80 -35.03
C GLN A 746 -8.28 -6.50 -35.91
N THR A 747 -9.26 -7.41 -35.94
CA THR A 747 -10.55 -7.15 -36.58
C THR A 747 -11.40 -6.28 -35.66
N GLU A 748 -12.12 -5.30 -36.23
CA GLU A 748 -13.05 -4.46 -35.48
C GLU A 748 -14.06 -5.32 -34.70
N GLY A 749 -14.28 -4.99 -33.43
CA GLY A 749 -15.14 -5.77 -32.55
C GLY A 749 -14.50 -7.05 -31.98
N THR A 750 -13.20 -7.27 -32.19
CA THR A 750 -12.45 -8.37 -31.58
C THR A 750 -11.15 -7.89 -30.93
N LYS A 751 -10.64 -8.67 -29.98
CA LYS A 751 -9.34 -8.44 -29.36
C LYS A 751 -8.52 -9.72 -29.38
N VAL A 752 -7.43 -9.68 -30.13
CA VAL A 752 -6.47 -10.79 -30.20
C VAL A 752 -5.56 -10.71 -28.98
N LEU A 753 -5.54 -11.79 -28.21
CA LEU A 753 -4.66 -11.96 -27.05
C LEU A 753 -3.56 -12.97 -27.38
N PRO A 754 -2.28 -12.66 -27.06
CA PRO A 754 -1.20 -13.62 -27.15
C PRO A 754 -1.37 -14.77 -26.14
N ALA A 755 -0.45 -15.73 -26.15
CA ALA A 755 -0.38 -16.72 -25.09
C ALA A 755 -0.23 -16.07 -23.71
N ASP A 756 -0.77 -16.72 -22.69
CA ASP A 756 -0.57 -16.27 -21.32
C ASP A 756 0.92 -16.21 -20.96
N PRO A 757 1.35 -15.19 -20.20
CA PRO A 757 2.77 -14.90 -20.00
C PRO A 757 3.50 -16.06 -19.35
N TYR A 758 4.78 -16.19 -19.69
CA TYR A 758 5.72 -17.00 -18.91
C TYR A 758 5.93 -16.34 -17.55
N ILE A 759 5.83 -17.12 -16.47
CA ILE A 759 6.10 -16.62 -15.11
C ILE A 759 7.06 -17.59 -14.41
N LYS A 760 8.17 -17.05 -13.93
CA LYS A 760 9.12 -17.77 -13.07
C LYS A 760 9.20 -17.08 -11.72
N VAL A 761 8.86 -17.81 -10.67
CA VAL A 761 9.09 -17.41 -9.28
C VAL A 761 10.32 -18.12 -8.76
N GLY A 762 11.21 -17.37 -8.14
CA GLY A 762 12.42 -17.89 -7.52
C GLY A 762 12.88 -16.95 -6.42
N TYR A 763 14.17 -16.98 -6.14
CA TYR A 763 14.81 -15.98 -5.31
C TYR A 763 15.81 -15.20 -6.16
N ASP A 764 15.95 -13.91 -5.87
CA ASP A 764 16.99 -13.12 -6.51
C ASP A 764 18.35 -13.67 -6.13
N ALA A 765 19.10 -14.11 -7.14
CA ALA A 765 20.54 -14.20 -7.00
C ALA A 765 21.05 -12.80 -6.64
N PHE A 766 21.97 -12.71 -5.67
CA PHE A 766 22.63 -11.44 -5.39
C PHE A 766 23.29 -10.94 -6.68
N ASN A 767 22.81 -9.81 -7.20
CA ASN A 767 23.20 -9.27 -8.52
C ASN A 767 24.15 -8.06 -8.42
N GLY A 768 24.74 -7.78 -7.25
CA GLY A 768 25.55 -6.58 -7.04
C GLY A 768 27.00 -6.93 -6.69
N ALA A 769 27.96 -6.13 -7.16
CA ALA A 769 29.32 -6.16 -6.65
C ALA A 769 29.41 -5.31 -5.38
N SER A 770 30.14 -5.76 -4.35
CA SER A 770 30.28 -4.99 -3.12
C SER A 770 30.89 -3.60 -3.38
N VAL A 771 31.80 -3.50 -4.36
CA VAL A 771 32.38 -2.24 -4.84
C VAL A 771 31.29 -1.20 -5.10
N VAL A 772 30.34 -1.52 -5.97
CA VAL A 772 29.24 -0.63 -6.37
C VAL A 772 28.40 -0.22 -5.16
N SER A 773 27.91 -1.20 -4.40
CA SER A 773 26.99 -0.92 -3.29
C SER A 773 27.61 0.00 -2.22
N ASN A 774 28.92 -0.12 -1.97
CA ASN A 774 29.62 0.69 -0.98
C ASN A 774 30.00 2.08 -1.52
N THR A 775 30.42 2.18 -2.78
CA THR A 775 30.77 3.47 -3.40
C THR A 775 29.54 4.33 -3.68
N MET A 776 28.38 3.74 -4.01
CA MET A 776 27.13 4.51 -4.12
C MET A 776 26.69 5.10 -2.77
N VAL A 777 26.90 4.37 -1.68
CA VAL A 777 26.65 4.89 -0.33
C VAL A 777 27.65 6.01 0.00
N LEU A 778 28.92 5.86 -0.37
CA LEU A 778 29.95 6.90 -0.21
C LEU A 778 29.57 8.17 -0.97
N ALA A 779 29.15 8.07 -2.24
CA ALA A 779 28.74 9.23 -3.02
C ALA A 779 27.56 9.98 -2.38
N GLY A 780 26.57 9.25 -1.84
CA GLY A 780 25.48 9.85 -1.08
C GLY A 780 25.90 10.48 0.26
N GLU A 781 26.93 9.93 0.92
CA GLU A 781 27.58 10.57 2.08
C GLU A 781 28.31 11.86 1.67
N ILE A 782 29.06 11.84 0.56
CA ILE A 782 29.78 13.02 0.05
C ILE A 782 28.80 14.13 -0.34
N ALA A 783 27.74 13.79 -1.08
CA ALA A 783 26.67 14.72 -1.42
C ALA A 783 26.08 15.38 -0.16
N ALA A 784 25.79 14.59 0.87
CA ALA A 784 25.25 15.09 2.12
C ALA A 784 26.24 16.00 2.87
N ARG A 785 27.52 15.60 2.99
CA ARG A 785 28.56 16.38 3.67
C ARG A 785 28.85 17.70 2.95
N TRP A 786 29.10 17.63 1.65
CA TRP A 786 29.45 18.78 0.83
C TRP A 786 28.37 19.87 0.86
N SER A 787 27.10 19.44 0.81
CA SER A 787 25.93 20.33 0.90
C SER A 787 25.68 20.81 2.32
N SER A 788 25.85 19.95 3.33
CA SER A 788 25.68 20.33 4.75
C SER A 788 26.67 21.42 5.18
N ASP A 789 27.93 21.33 4.75
CA ASP A 789 28.94 22.36 5.02
C ASP A 789 28.55 23.73 4.44
N ARG A 790 27.80 23.72 3.35
CA ARG A 790 27.29 24.91 2.65
C ARG A 790 25.87 25.29 3.04
N LYS A 791 25.28 24.60 4.02
CA LYS A 791 23.88 24.75 4.44
C LYS A 791 22.86 24.62 3.29
N ILE A 792 23.20 23.86 2.25
CA ILE A 792 22.29 23.61 1.13
C ILE A 792 21.22 22.60 1.59
N PRO A 793 19.93 22.95 1.52
CA PRO A 793 18.84 22.04 1.84
C PRO A 793 18.67 21.00 0.72
N LEU A 794 18.66 19.73 1.10
CA LEU A 794 18.54 18.57 0.21
C LEU A 794 17.47 17.61 0.74
N PRO A 795 16.99 16.64 -0.06
CA PRO A 795 16.21 15.50 0.44
C PRO A 795 17.06 14.50 1.25
N TYR A 796 17.62 14.92 2.40
CA TYR A 796 18.38 14.06 3.31
C TYR A 796 17.53 12.90 3.82
N ARG A 797 18.14 11.73 4.07
CA ARG A 797 17.50 10.58 4.75
C ARG A 797 18.08 10.46 6.15
N ARG A 798 17.24 10.60 7.18
CA ARG A 798 17.66 10.52 8.58
C ARG A 798 16.70 9.66 9.40
N ASP A 799 17.20 9.10 10.49
CA ASP A 799 16.39 8.49 11.52
C ASP A 799 15.97 9.51 12.56
N ALA A 800 14.68 9.54 12.85
CA ALA A 800 14.05 10.46 13.79
C ALA A 800 14.65 10.46 15.22
N HIS A 801 15.00 9.30 15.74
CA HIS A 801 15.36 9.09 17.15
C HIS A 801 16.70 8.38 17.36
N SER A 802 17.39 7.96 16.29
CA SER A 802 18.65 7.21 16.39
C SER A 802 19.71 7.95 17.21
N GLN A 803 19.80 9.28 17.11
CA GLN A 803 20.75 10.07 17.89
C GLN A 803 20.52 9.93 19.40
N ALA A 804 19.26 10.01 19.85
CA ALA A 804 18.90 9.93 21.26
C ALA A 804 19.02 8.50 21.82
N ASN A 805 18.85 7.48 20.97
CA ASN A 805 18.84 6.07 21.36
C ASN A 805 20.11 5.29 20.98
N LYS A 806 21.16 5.97 20.50
CA LYS A 806 22.35 5.36 19.86
C LYS A 806 22.90 4.14 20.59
N THR A 807 23.16 4.23 21.90
CA THR A 807 23.74 3.12 22.69
C THR A 807 22.81 1.91 22.75
N LYS A 808 21.52 2.13 23.05
CA LYS A 808 20.52 1.05 23.13
C LYS A 808 20.28 0.40 21.77
N LEU A 809 20.26 1.21 20.72
CA LEU A 809 20.05 0.79 19.35
C LEU A 809 21.21 -0.10 18.85
N LEU A 810 22.45 0.32 19.10
CA LEU A 810 23.63 -0.47 18.75
C LEU A 810 23.68 -1.79 19.52
N GLU A 811 23.39 -1.76 20.82
CA GLU A 811 23.32 -2.96 21.66
C GLU A 811 22.25 -3.95 21.16
N TYR A 812 21.05 -3.45 20.86
CA TYR A 812 19.95 -4.26 20.33
C TYR A 812 20.30 -4.86 18.96
N ALA A 813 20.79 -4.06 18.02
CA ALA A 813 21.15 -4.53 16.69
C ALA A 813 22.25 -5.62 16.74
N THR A 814 23.30 -5.38 17.53
CA THR A 814 24.45 -6.30 17.62
C THR A 814 24.15 -7.60 18.35
N LYS A 815 23.32 -7.57 19.41
CA LYS A 815 22.99 -8.75 20.21
C LYS A 815 21.80 -9.55 19.68
N GLU A 816 20.76 -8.89 19.17
CA GLU A 816 19.49 -9.53 18.80
C GLU A 816 19.33 -9.74 17.28
N LEU A 817 19.74 -8.76 16.46
CA LEU A 817 19.45 -8.78 15.01
C LEU A 817 20.59 -9.41 14.19
N TYR A 818 21.83 -8.96 14.40
CA TYR A 818 22.97 -9.38 13.59
C TYR A 818 23.24 -10.90 13.64
N PRO A 819 23.12 -11.58 14.80
CA PRO A 819 23.29 -13.03 14.84
C PRO A 819 22.26 -13.78 13.99
N LEU A 820 21.04 -13.24 13.83
CA LEU A 820 20.01 -13.82 12.99
C LEU A 820 20.30 -13.58 11.50
N LEU A 821 20.65 -12.36 11.14
CA LEU A 821 20.97 -11.98 9.75
C LEU A 821 22.16 -12.78 9.21
N LYS A 822 23.22 -12.97 10.03
CA LYS A 822 24.38 -13.79 9.67
C LYS A 822 24.02 -15.26 9.44
N LYS A 823 22.92 -15.75 10.02
CA LYS A 823 22.38 -17.10 9.80
C LYS A 823 21.37 -17.18 8.65
N GLY A 824 21.12 -16.07 7.95
CA GLY A 824 20.10 -16.01 6.90
C GLY A 824 18.66 -15.90 7.41
N ILE A 825 18.46 -15.58 8.70
CA ILE A 825 17.13 -15.54 9.34
C ILE A 825 16.63 -14.10 9.37
N ALA A 826 15.45 -13.86 8.77
CA ALA A 826 14.83 -12.54 8.77
C ALA A 826 14.34 -12.16 10.19
N PRO A 827 14.51 -10.89 10.61
CA PRO A 827 13.96 -10.43 11.89
C PRO A 827 12.44 -10.60 11.96
N SER A 828 11.95 -11.03 13.12
CA SER A 828 10.51 -11.17 13.36
C SER A 828 9.80 -9.81 13.27
N GLY A 829 8.47 -9.81 13.13
CA GLY A 829 7.68 -8.56 13.12
C GLY A 829 7.91 -7.72 14.39
N ALA A 830 7.98 -8.37 15.55
CA ALA A 830 8.30 -7.72 16.82
C ALA A 830 9.70 -7.09 16.82
N GLN A 831 10.69 -7.81 16.27
CA GLN A 831 12.06 -7.30 16.21
C GLN A 831 12.19 -6.07 15.32
N ARG A 832 11.47 -6.05 14.19
CA ARG A 832 11.39 -4.90 13.29
C ARG A 832 10.70 -3.71 13.95
N GLN A 833 9.58 -3.94 14.63
CA GLN A 833 8.87 -2.87 15.33
C GLN A 833 9.71 -2.25 16.46
N GLU A 834 10.47 -3.06 17.19
CA GLU A 834 11.40 -2.55 18.22
C GLU A 834 12.54 -1.75 17.60
N LEU A 835 13.08 -2.20 16.46
CA LEU A 835 14.06 -1.42 15.70
C LEU A 835 13.47 -0.06 15.29
N THR A 836 12.27 -0.04 14.69
CA THR A 836 11.56 1.18 14.32
C THR A 836 11.27 2.07 15.53
N ARG A 837 10.97 1.52 16.70
CA ARG A 837 10.77 2.28 17.94
C ARG A 837 12.06 2.98 18.39
N LEU A 838 13.20 2.30 18.27
CA LEU A 838 14.51 2.82 18.64
C LEU A 838 15.03 3.86 17.63
N THR A 839 14.87 3.62 16.33
CA THR A 839 15.26 4.55 15.27
C THR A 839 14.27 5.70 15.09
N GLY A 840 13.01 5.51 15.44
CA GLY A 840 11.90 6.39 15.07
C GLY A 840 11.44 6.23 13.63
N GLY A 841 12.07 5.33 12.86
CA GLY A 841 11.91 5.20 11.42
C GLY A 841 12.78 6.19 10.63
N ILE A 842 12.84 5.94 9.32
CA ILE A 842 13.57 6.78 8.36
C ILE A 842 12.63 7.87 7.81
N GLU A 843 13.08 9.10 7.78
CA GLU A 843 12.38 10.19 7.13
C GLU A 843 13.27 10.85 6.08
N MET A 844 12.62 11.36 5.04
CA MET A 844 13.24 12.39 4.22
C MET A 844 13.16 13.72 4.99
N SER A 845 14.16 14.57 4.94
CA SER A 845 14.22 15.85 5.66
C SER A 845 15.00 16.87 4.83
N THR A 846 14.72 18.16 5.01
CA THR A 846 15.55 19.25 4.47
C THR A 846 16.85 19.44 5.26
N GLU A 847 16.89 18.88 6.47
CA GLU A 847 18.04 18.93 7.36
C GLU A 847 18.78 17.59 7.44
N PRO A 848 20.11 17.61 7.56
CA PRO A 848 20.91 16.40 7.73
C PRO A 848 20.64 15.73 9.09
N GLY A 849 20.84 14.42 9.16
CA GLY A 849 20.79 13.67 10.41
C GLY A 849 21.25 12.22 10.24
N PRO A 850 21.47 11.50 11.35
CA PRO A 850 22.07 10.17 11.33
C PRO A 850 21.15 9.16 10.64
N TYR A 851 21.75 8.21 9.93
CA TYR A 851 21.07 7.09 9.30
C TYR A 851 21.73 5.77 9.75
N PHE A 852 21.17 5.17 10.80
CA PHE A 852 21.68 4.02 11.52
C PHE A 852 21.83 2.79 10.65
N MET A 853 20.83 2.45 9.83
CA MET A 853 20.88 1.27 8.96
C MET A 853 22.04 1.31 7.95
N LEU A 854 22.51 2.51 7.59
CA LEU A 854 23.69 2.70 6.74
C LEU A 854 24.98 2.97 7.53
N GLY A 855 24.89 3.18 8.84
CA GLY A 855 26.03 3.53 9.70
C GLY A 855 26.62 4.90 9.39
N LEU A 856 25.78 5.87 8.99
CA LEU A 856 26.20 7.20 8.54
C LEU A 856 25.64 8.30 9.44
N ASP A 857 26.39 9.40 9.55
CA ASP A 857 25.97 10.59 10.33
C ASP A 857 25.06 11.54 9.51
N MET A 858 25.12 11.44 8.18
CA MET A 858 24.24 12.12 7.23
C MET A 858 24.27 11.38 5.88
N TYR A 859 23.15 11.40 5.15
CA TYR A 859 23.05 10.73 3.85
C TYR A 859 21.97 11.37 2.98
N THR A 860 22.21 11.43 1.67
CA THR A 860 21.21 11.75 0.65
C THR A 860 21.44 10.83 -0.56
N LYS A 861 20.39 10.57 -1.34
CA LYS A 861 20.53 9.82 -2.60
C LYS A 861 20.96 10.78 -3.71
N ALA A 862 22.06 10.48 -4.41
CA ALA A 862 22.61 11.36 -5.45
C ALA A 862 23.19 10.60 -6.66
N THR A 863 22.96 9.28 -6.75
CA THR A 863 23.63 8.39 -7.69
C THR A 863 22.73 7.84 -8.79
N SER A 864 21.47 8.27 -8.87
CA SER A 864 20.56 7.76 -9.90
C SER A 864 19.55 8.80 -10.43
N PRO A 865 20.01 9.95 -10.94
CA PRO A 865 19.15 11.05 -11.36
C PRO A 865 18.32 10.76 -12.63
N LEU A 866 18.63 9.71 -13.41
CA LEU A 866 17.81 9.32 -14.57
C LEU A 866 16.57 8.50 -14.18
N ARG A 867 16.54 7.97 -12.95
CA ARG A 867 15.45 7.11 -12.46
C ARG A 867 14.91 7.47 -11.09
N ARG A 868 15.45 8.51 -10.43
CA ARG A 868 14.96 9.04 -9.15
C ARG A 868 14.94 10.57 -9.18
N PHE A 869 13.76 11.14 -9.00
CA PHE A 869 13.58 12.58 -8.99
C PHE A 869 14.23 13.24 -7.77
N SER A 870 14.30 12.53 -6.62
CA SER A 870 15.02 13.04 -5.44
C SER A 870 16.52 13.26 -5.72
N ASP A 871 17.16 12.38 -6.49
CA ASP A 871 18.55 12.55 -6.92
C ASP A 871 18.70 13.73 -7.90
N LEU A 872 17.72 13.91 -8.80
CA LEU A 872 17.70 15.04 -9.73
C LEU A 872 17.59 16.39 -9.00
N ILE A 873 16.79 16.47 -7.91
CA ILE A 873 16.75 17.64 -7.01
C ILE A 873 18.13 17.90 -6.41
N VAL A 874 18.81 16.86 -5.91
CA VAL A 874 20.16 17.00 -5.34
C VAL A 874 21.12 17.58 -6.36
N HIS A 875 21.10 17.09 -7.59
CA HIS A 875 21.96 17.57 -8.67
C HIS A 875 21.65 19.02 -9.04
N TRP A 876 20.38 19.42 -9.16
CA TRP A 876 20.00 20.82 -9.43
C TRP A 876 20.50 21.78 -8.35
N GLN A 877 20.38 21.41 -7.07
CA GLN A 877 20.88 22.22 -5.95
C GLN A 877 22.40 22.36 -5.98
N ILE A 878 23.12 21.26 -6.27
CA ILE A 878 24.59 21.26 -6.35
C ILE A 878 25.06 22.12 -7.54
N HIS A 879 24.45 21.97 -8.72
CA HIS A 879 24.81 22.77 -9.90
C HIS A 879 24.59 24.26 -9.67
N ALA A 880 23.48 24.64 -9.04
CA ALA A 880 23.22 26.05 -8.71
C ALA A 880 24.28 26.62 -7.78
N ALA A 881 24.65 25.88 -6.73
CA ALA A 881 25.73 26.28 -5.83
C ALA A 881 27.08 26.38 -6.54
N LEU A 882 27.46 25.39 -7.35
CA LEU A 882 28.71 25.40 -8.12
C LEU A 882 28.75 26.55 -9.14
N ALA A 883 27.64 26.83 -9.81
CA ALA A 883 27.54 27.96 -10.73
C ALA A 883 27.77 29.30 -10.03
N HIS A 884 27.15 29.49 -8.84
CA HIS A 884 27.38 30.67 -8.01
C HIS A 884 28.83 30.76 -7.54
N GLU A 885 29.41 29.68 -7.00
CA GLU A 885 30.80 29.65 -6.53
C GLU A 885 31.80 30.04 -7.63
N ARG A 886 31.55 29.62 -8.88
CA ARG A 886 32.34 30.04 -10.05
C ARG A 886 32.16 31.51 -10.38
N GLN A 887 30.94 32.03 -10.31
CA GLN A 887 30.65 33.45 -10.59
C GLN A 887 31.32 34.39 -9.57
N VAL A 888 31.30 34.03 -8.28
CA VAL A 888 31.88 34.86 -7.21
C VAL A 888 33.34 34.50 -6.88
N ASN A 889 33.88 33.45 -7.51
CA ASN A 889 35.22 32.91 -7.31
C ASN A 889 35.58 32.66 -5.83
N ARG A 890 34.63 32.15 -5.06
CA ARG A 890 34.80 31.74 -3.67
C ARG A 890 33.79 30.66 -3.31
N ARG A 891 34.06 29.91 -2.24
CA ARG A 891 33.10 28.99 -1.65
C ARG A 891 31.83 29.75 -1.24
N LEU A 892 30.69 29.12 -1.43
CA LEU A 892 29.39 29.61 -0.99
C LEU A 892 29.43 29.74 0.54
N ASP A 893 29.08 30.93 1.02
CA ASP A 893 29.02 31.26 2.45
C ASP A 893 27.60 31.74 2.77
N PRO A 894 26.78 30.91 3.45
CA PRO A 894 25.40 31.23 3.81
C PRO A 894 25.25 32.46 4.71
N LYS A 895 26.34 32.99 5.28
CA LYS A 895 26.32 34.26 6.03
C LYS A 895 26.27 35.48 5.13
N THR A 896 26.75 35.35 3.90
CA THR A 896 26.88 36.44 2.93
C THR A 896 26.03 36.24 1.68
N ASP A 897 25.76 34.99 1.33
CA ASP A 897 24.97 34.59 0.17
C ASP A 897 23.53 34.25 0.59
N ASP A 898 22.54 34.83 -0.09
CA ASP A 898 21.15 34.42 0.10
C ASP A 898 20.88 33.14 -0.72
N LEU A 899 20.68 32.03 -0.02
CA LEU A 899 20.41 30.73 -0.65
C LEU A 899 19.10 30.74 -1.43
N ASN A 900 18.11 31.55 -1.07
CA ASN A 900 16.82 31.57 -1.76
C ASN A 900 16.92 32.20 -3.16
N ASP A 901 17.91 33.07 -3.38
CA ASP A 901 18.19 33.68 -4.68
C ASP A 901 19.02 32.77 -5.59
N ILE A 902 19.77 31.84 -5.00
CA ILE A 902 20.71 30.96 -5.72
C ILE A 902 20.07 29.62 -6.07
N LEU A 903 19.35 29.03 -5.12
CA LEU A 903 18.91 27.64 -5.18
C LEU A 903 17.55 27.49 -5.90
N PRO A 904 17.39 26.54 -6.83
CA PRO A 904 16.12 26.30 -7.51
C PRO A 904 14.98 25.87 -6.58
N PHE A 905 15.31 25.20 -5.47
CA PHE A 905 14.36 24.84 -4.43
C PHE A 905 14.78 25.52 -3.12
N THR A 906 14.04 26.56 -2.76
CA THR A 906 14.24 27.41 -1.58
C THR A 906 13.84 26.70 -0.28
N GLU A 907 14.16 27.31 0.87
CA GLU A 907 13.73 26.81 2.17
C GLU A 907 12.20 26.71 2.30
N GLU A 908 11.46 27.54 1.56
CA GLU A 908 9.99 27.52 1.53
C GLU A 908 9.41 26.47 0.58
N THR A 909 10.02 26.31 -0.60
CA THR A 909 9.47 25.45 -1.66
C THR A 909 9.84 23.98 -1.50
N LEU A 910 11.06 23.69 -1.04
CA LEU A 910 11.55 22.32 -0.93
C LEU A 910 10.70 21.46 0.02
N PRO A 911 10.34 21.87 1.25
CA PRO A 911 9.51 21.05 2.14
C PRO A 911 8.17 20.61 1.51
N ASN A 912 7.54 21.49 0.75
CA ASN A 912 6.29 21.21 0.04
C ASN A 912 6.51 20.16 -1.06
N THR A 913 7.55 20.32 -1.88
CA THR A 913 7.95 19.33 -2.89
C THR A 913 8.27 17.97 -2.27
N LEU A 914 9.03 17.95 -1.16
CA LEU A 914 9.37 16.70 -0.47
C LEU A 914 8.13 15.98 0.09
N SER A 915 7.10 16.71 0.52
CA SER A 915 5.87 16.10 1.02
C SER A 915 5.12 15.29 -0.05
N LEU A 916 5.01 15.84 -1.27
CA LEU A 916 4.41 15.17 -2.42
C LEU A 916 5.31 14.04 -2.94
N LEU A 917 6.61 14.30 -3.02
CA LEU A 917 7.61 13.34 -3.47
C LEU A 917 7.59 12.06 -2.61
N ARG A 918 7.59 12.20 -1.28
CA ARG A 918 7.51 11.06 -0.34
C ARG A 918 6.28 10.21 -0.59
N MET A 919 5.12 10.85 -0.77
CA MET A 919 3.87 10.16 -1.05
C MET A 919 3.96 9.37 -2.36
N ARG A 920 4.43 10.00 -3.44
CA ARG A 920 4.57 9.35 -4.74
C ARG A 920 5.60 8.21 -4.74
N GLU A 921 6.74 8.35 -4.05
CA GLU A 921 7.71 7.25 -3.82
C GLU A 921 7.06 6.07 -3.07
N ARG A 922 6.13 6.32 -2.14
CA ARG A 922 5.40 5.23 -1.44
C ARG A 922 4.35 4.58 -2.33
N MET A 923 3.67 5.37 -3.18
CA MET A 923 2.74 4.86 -4.19
C MET A 923 3.44 3.97 -5.21
N ALA A 924 4.60 4.38 -5.73
CA ALA A 924 5.42 3.60 -6.67
C ALA A 924 5.88 2.25 -6.06
N ARG A 925 6.33 2.26 -4.81
CA ARG A 925 6.60 1.03 -4.05
C ARG A 925 5.37 0.15 -3.89
N THR A 926 4.20 0.73 -3.64
CA THR A 926 2.94 -0.01 -3.49
C THR A 926 2.54 -0.70 -4.80
N VAL A 927 2.73 -0.06 -5.96
CA VAL A 927 2.54 -0.71 -7.27
C VAL A 927 3.50 -1.89 -7.44
N SER A 928 4.78 -1.72 -7.06
CA SER A 928 5.82 -2.76 -7.18
C SER A 928 5.52 -4.00 -6.31
N ARG A 929 4.72 -3.86 -5.25
CA ARG A 929 4.20 -4.99 -4.45
C ARG A 929 3.26 -5.92 -5.26
N GLY A 930 2.87 -5.54 -6.47
CA GLY A 930 2.17 -6.41 -7.44
C GLY A 930 2.95 -7.68 -7.83
N THR A 931 4.24 -7.75 -7.50
CA THR A 931 5.02 -9.00 -7.53
C THR A 931 4.31 -10.14 -6.77
N GLN A 932 3.62 -9.84 -5.66
CA GLN A 932 2.83 -10.84 -4.94
C GLN A 932 1.66 -11.38 -5.77
N GLU A 933 1.00 -10.53 -6.57
CA GLU A 933 -0.10 -10.95 -7.45
C GLU A 933 0.41 -11.88 -8.56
N TRP A 934 1.61 -11.60 -9.10
CA TRP A 934 2.28 -12.52 -10.02
C TRP A 934 2.62 -13.87 -9.40
N MET A 935 3.13 -13.89 -8.16
CA MET A 935 3.41 -15.13 -7.44
C MET A 935 2.13 -15.95 -7.22
N LEU A 936 1.05 -15.30 -6.78
CA LEU A 936 -0.25 -15.96 -6.61
C LEU A 936 -0.80 -16.50 -7.94
N MET A 937 -0.65 -15.75 -9.04
CA MET A 937 -1.05 -16.24 -10.36
C MET A 937 -0.23 -17.45 -10.80
N ALA A 938 1.08 -17.46 -10.56
CA ALA A 938 1.92 -18.63 -10.83
C ALA A 938 1.47 -19.84 -10.00
N VAL A 939 1.11 -19.64 -8.73
CA VAL A 939 0.59 -20.70 -7.86
C VAL A 939 -0.75 -21.24 -8.36
N VAL A 940 -1.70 -20.37 -8.70
CA VAL A 940 -3.00 -20.79 -9.26
C VAL A 940 -2.78 -21.61 -10.53
N ARG A 941 -1.90 -21.14 -11.44
CA ARG A 941 -1.61 -21.85 -12.69
C ARG A 941 -0.96 -23.20 -12.46
N ALA A 942 0.05 -23.26 -11.63
CA ALA A 942 0.74 -24.49 -11.27
C ALA A 942 -0.20 -25.50 -10.57
N TRP A 943 -1.13 -25.01 -9.76
CA TRP A 943 -2.05 -25.84 -8.97
C TRP A 943 -3.24 -26.35 -9.79
N GLN A 944 -3.90 -25.48 -10.55
CA GLN A 944 -5.18 -25.76 -11.20
C GLN A 944 -5.06 -26.20 -12.66
N PHE A 945 -4.00 -25.79 -13.37
CA PHE A 945 -3.91 -25.97 -14.83
C PHE A 945 -2.69 -26.78 -15.26
N GLU A 946 -1.53 -26.56 -14.66
CA GLU A 946 -0.26 -27.14 -15.14
C GLU A 946 0.23 -28.32 -14.29
N GLY A 947 -0.32 -28.52 -13.08
CA GLY A 947 0.00 -29.67 -12.22
C GLY A 947 1.42 -29.67 -11.64
N THR A 948 2.09 -28.51 -11.64
CA THR A 948 3.48 -28.32 -11.17
C THR A 948 3.58 -27.81 -9.73
N ALA A 949 2.45 -27.49 -9.08
CA ALA A 949 2.45 -27.02 -7.69
C ALA A 949 2.81 -28.14 -6.68
N PRO A 950 3.51 -27.81 -5.58
CA PRO A 950 3.75 -28.76 -4.50
C PRO A 950 2.44 -29.28 -3.89
N LYS A 951 2.32 -30.60 -3.73
CA LYS A 951 1.13 -31.22 -3.11
C LYS A 951 1.02 -30.97 -1.60
N ARG A 952 2.15 -30.74 -0.93
CA ARG A 952 2.22 -30.48 0.51
C ARG A 952 3.25 -29.39 0.77
N MET A 953 2.95 -28.54 1.74
CA MET A 953 3.79 -27.42 2.18
C MET A 953 3.81 -27.36 3.70
N SER A 954 4.82 -26.73 4.28
CA SER A 954 4.85 -26.40 5.70
C SER A 954 4.30 -25.01 5.93
N PHE A 955 3.25 -24.88 6.73
CA PHE A 955 2.71 -23.61 7.22
C PHE A 955 3.23 -23.31 8.63
N THR A 956 3.76 -22.12 8.85
CA THR A 956 4.21 -21.64 10.18
C THR A 956 3.27 -20.55 10.67
N VAL A 957 2.75 -20.69 11.89
CA VAL A 957 1.80 -19.74 12.48
C VAL A 957 2.50 -18.44 12.89
N ASP A 958 2.05 -17.32 12.34
CA ASP A 958 2.49 -15.98 12.75
C ASP A 958 1.55 -15.38 13.81
N ALA A 959 0.24 -15.59 13.65
CA ALA A 959 -0.77 -15.05 14.56
C ALA A 959 -2.03 -15.92 14.61
N ARG A 960 -2.70 -15.88 15.77
CA ARG A 960 -3.94 -16.58 16.04
C ARG A 960 -5.12 -15.60 16.17
N TRP A 961 -6.25 -16.01 15.64
CA TRP A 961 -7.51 -15.28 15.69
C TRP A 961 -8.66 -16.19 16.16
N LYS A 962 -9.87 -15.65 16.33
CA LYS A 962 -11.04 -16.46 16.74
C LYS A 962 -11.52 -17.40 15.63
N GLN A 963 -11.53 -16.95 14.37
CA GLN A 963 -12.03 -17.73 13.23
C GLN A 963 -10.95 -18.55 12.50
N GLY A 964 -9.68 -18.47 12.92
CA GLY A 964 -8.58 -19.19 12.27
C GLY A 964 -7.21 -18.71 12.71
N VAL A 965 -6.18 -19.05 11.93
CA VAL A 965 -4.80 -18.60 12.13
C VAL A 965 -4.23 -18.05 10.82
N SER A 966 -3.33 -17.08 10.94
CA SER A 966 -2.57 -16.52 9.81
C SER A 966 -1.09 -16.85 9.98
N GLY A 967 -0.41 -17.05 8.87
CA GLY A 967 0.98 -17.49 8.88
C GLY A 967 1.58 -17.48 7.48
N ARG A 968 2.67 -18.21 7.31
CA ARG A 968 3.41 -18.30 6.05
C ARG A 968 3.62 -19.73 5.64
N VAL A 969 3.51 -20.00 4.34
CA VAL A 969 3.92 -21.28 3.76
C VAL A 969 5.38 -21.21 3.33
N ASP A 970 6.08 -22.33 3.42
CA ASP A 970 7.48 -22.47 2.96
C ASP A 970 7.66 -22.32 1.44
N LEU A 971 6.57 -22.28 0.66
CA LEU A 971 6.57 -21.88 -0.74
C LEU A 971 6.79 -20.37 -0.86
N PHE A 972 8.05 -19.96 -1.05
CA PHE A 972 8.48 -18.56 -1.20
C PHE A 972 8.12 -17.63 -0.03
N ASP A 973 7.95 -18.19 1.18
CA ASP A 973 7.55 -17.46 2.39
C ASP A 973 6.24 -16.65 2.20
N MET A 974 5.33 -17.16 1.38
CA MET A 974 4.08 -16.49 1.05
C MET A 974 3.11 -16.48 2.23
N PRO A 975 2.39 -15.36 2.46
CA PRO A 975 1.36 -15.30 3.48
C PRO A 975 0.17 -16.19 3.11
N ALA A 976 -0.31 -16.96 4.09
CA ALA A 976 -1.45 -17.85 3.95
C ALA A 976 -2.35 -17.82 5.19
N LEU A 977 -3.58 -18.31 5.01
CA LEU A 977 -4.63 -18.32 6.00
C LEU A 977 -5.14 -19.75 6.20
N LEU A 978 -5.40 -20.09 7.45
CA LEU A 978 -5.88 -21.40 7.83
C LEU A 978 -7.15 -21.19 8.69
N SER A 979 -8.31 -21.33 8.04
CA SER A 979 -9.62 -21.08 8.65
C SER A 979 -10.00 -22.18 9.64
N ALA A 980 -11.03 -21.94 10.46
CA ALA A 980 -11.58 -22.97 11.35
C ALA A 980 -11.90 -24.27 10.61
N ASP A 981 -12.54 -24.20 9.45
CA ASP A 981 -12.85 -25.37 8.61
C ASP A 981 -11.58 -26.05 8.07
N GLY A 982 -10.53 -25.26 7.80
CA GLY A 982 -9.22 -25.77 7.41
C GLY A 982 -8.46 -26.48 8.54
N ILE A 983 -8.79 -26.23 9.80
CA ILE A 983 -8.16 -26.84 11.00
C ILE A 983 -8.96 -28.06 11.48
N ASP A 984 -10.24 -28.14 11.11
CA ASP A 984 -11.21 -28.99 11.78
C ASP A 984 -10.77 -30.45 11.92
N GLY A 985 -11.04 -31.04 13.08
CA GLY A 985 -10.62 -32.40 13.42
C GLY A 985 -9.17 -32.58 13.89
N LEU A 986 -8.29 -31.57 13.82
CA LEU A 986 -6.88 -31.69 14.25
C LEU A 986 -6.60 -31.09 15.63
N VAL A 987 -6.84 -29.78 15.80
CA VAL A 987 -6.52 -29.06 17.03
C VAL A 987 -7.48 -27.90 17.24
N LEU A 988 -7.86 -27.61 18.49
CA LEU A 988 -8.67 -26.42 18.76
C LEU A 988 -7.85 -25.15 18.53
N ILE A 989 -8.42 -24.16 17.85
CA ILE A 989 -7.78 -22.86 17.58
C ILE A 989 -7.15 -22.26 18.85
N LYS A 990 -7.88 -22.31 19.98
CA LYS A 990 -7.42 -21.81 21.29
C LYS A 990 -6.16 -22.50 21.84
N ASN A 991 -5.77 -23.64 21.30
CA ASN A 991 -4.58 -24.40 21.71
C ASN A 991 -3.39 -24.16 20.76
N ILE A 992 -3.60 -23.54 19.61
CA ILE A 992 -2.55 -23.19 18.66
C ILE A 992 -1.75 -22.01 19.21
N LYS A 993 -0.42 -22.08 19.06
CA LYS A 993 0.52 -21.03 19.47
C LYS A 993 1.30 -20.47 18.28
N VAL A 994 1.81 -19.25 18.44
CA VAL A 994 2.74 -18.65 17.46
C VAL A 994 3.99 -19.53 17.32
N GLY A 995 4.39 -19.77 16.07
CA GLY A 995 5.50 -20.66 15.72
C GLY A 995 5.14 -22.15 15.63
N ASP A 996 3.91 -22.55 15.94
CA ASP A 996 3.42 -23.89 15.60
C ASP A 996 3.51 -24.11 14.08
N LYS A 997 3.76 -25.36 13.66
CA LYS A 997 3.84 -25.74 12.25
C LYS A 997 2.72 -26.69 11.86
N PHE A 998 2.30 -26.62 10.61
CA PHE A 998 1.33 -27.54 10.02
C PHE A 998 1.82 -28.06 8.68
N ASP A 999 1.65 -29.34 8.40
CA ASP A 999 1.62 -29.81 7.00
C ASP A 999 0.29 -29.35 6.41
N VAL A 1000 0.33 -28.69 5.26
CA VAL A 1000 -0.87 -28.14 4.61
C VAL A 1000 -0.93 -28.43 3.12
N GLU A 1001 -2.12 -28.34 2.56
CA GLU A 1001 -2.38 -28.30 1.11
C GLU A 1001 -3.14 -27.03 0.71
N LEU A 1002 -3.03 -26.61 -0.55
CA LEU A 1002 -3.79 -25.47 -1.08
C LEU A 1002 -5.29 -25.78 -1.08
N ALA A 1003 -6.09 -24.86 -0.55
CA ALA A 1003 -7.56 -24.98 -0.52
C ALA A 1003 -8.22 -23.95 -1.45
N ASN A 1004 -7.76 -22.70 -1.43
CA ASN A 1004 -8.25 -21.64 -2.32
C ASN A 1004 -7.17 -20.57 -2.48
N VAL A 1005 -6.97 -20.05 -3.69
CA VAL A 1005 -6.05 -18.96 -3.97
C VAL A 1005 -6.77 -17.95 -4.85
N ASN A 1006 -6.81 -16.68 -4.43
CA ASN A 1006 -7.42 -15.61 -5.20
C ASN A 1006 -6.42 -14.48 -5.44
N VAL A 1007 -6.08 -14.26 -6.71
CA VAL A 1007 -5.07 -13.27 -7.12
C VAL A 1007 -5.54 -11.84 -6.85
N HIS A 1008 -6.81 -11.54 -7.18
CA HIS A 1008 -7.39 -10.19 -7.03
C HIS A 1008 -7.45 -9.73 -5.56
N ALA A 1009 -7.91 -10.64 -4.69
CA ALA A 1009 -8.03 -10.43 -3.26
C ALA A 1009 -6.71 -10.63 -2.50
N ARG A 1010 -5.63 -11.05 -3.18
CA ARG A 1010 -4.31 -11.39 -2.61
C ARG A 1010 -4.39 -12.37 -1.44
N SER A 1011 -5.25 -13.38 -1.56
CA SER A 1011 -5.50 -14.33 -0.48
C SER A 1011 -5.13 -15.76 -0.88
N MET A 1012 -4.58 -16.49 0.09
CA MET A 1012 -4.25 -17.91 -0.02
C MET A 1012 -4.78 -18.61 1.23
N PHE A 1013 -5.74 -19.52 1.03
CA PHE A 1013 -6.25 -20.41 2.06
C PHE A 1013 -5.64 -21.79 1.88
N VAL A 1014 -5.24 -22.35 3.01
CA VAL A 1014 -4.68 -23.70 3.10
C VAL A 1014 -5.50 -24.56 4.06
N LYS A 1015 -5.44 -25.86 3.87
CA LYS A 1015 -6.07 -26.85 4.74
C LYS A 1015 -4.99 -27.63 5.50
N ALA A 1016 -5.17 -27.77 6.81
CA ALA A 1016 -4.25 -28.52 7.66
C ALA A 1016 -4.42 -30.03 7.44
N LEU A 1017 -3.29 -30.71 7.26
CA LEU A 1017 -3.18 -32.16 7.18
C LEU A 1017 -2.64 -32.73 8.50
N LYS A 1018 -1.71 -32.02 9.15
CA LYS A 1018 -1.07 -32.45 10.40
C LYS A 1018 -0.53 -31.26 11.19
N HIS A 1019 -0.62 -31.32 12.53
CA HIS A 1019 -0.12 -30.29 13.45
C HIS A 1019 1.18 -30.71 14.13
N TYR A 1020 2.13 -29.77 14.24
CA TYR A 1020 3.39 -29.90 14.96
C TYR A 1020 3.50 -28.74 15.97
N PRO A 1021 3.20 -28.98 17.26
CA PRO A 1021 3.27 -27.95 18.29
C PRO A 1021 4.70 -27.48 18.52
N ASN A 1022 4.89 -26.19 18.73
CA ASN A 1022 6.19 -25.60 19.03
C ASN A 1022 6.62 -25.91 20.47
N THR A 1023 7.48 -26.92 20.64
CA THR A 1023 7.99 -27.36 21.95
C THR A 1023 9.14 -26.50 22.49
N ARG A 1024 9.70 -25.57 21.70
CA ARG A 1024 10.83 -24.70 22.14
C ARG A 1024 10.42 -23.56 23.09
N ALA A 1025 9.13 -23.25 23.20
CA ALA A 1025 8.64 -22.22 24.12
C ALA A 1025 8.84 -22.58 25.61
N GLU A 1026 9.19 -23.83 25.94
CA GLU A 1026 9.48 -24.26 27.32
C GLU A 1026 10.97 -24.10 27.72
N LEU A 1027 11.90 -23.95 26.77
CA LEU A 1027 13.34 -23.86 27.08
C LEU A 1027 13.83 -22.44 27.40
N HIS A 1028 13.08 -21.40 27.04
CA HIS A 1028 13.32 -20.02 27.50
C HIS A 1028 12.52 -19.66 28.77
N ARG A 1029 11.79 -20.63 29.34
CA ARG A 1029 11.08 -20.50 30.64
C ARG A 1029 11.92 -20.99 31.84
N ARG A 1030 13.21 -21.26 31.65
CA ARG A 1030 14.15 -21.59 32.72
C ARG A 1030 15.31 -20.61 32.77
#